data_AF-A0A7X4GYR5-F1
#
_entry.id   AF-A0A7X4GYR5-F1
#
_cell.length_a   1.000
_cell.length_b   1.000
_cell.length_c   1.000
_cell.angle_alpha   90.00
_cell.angle_beta   90.00
_cell.angle_gamma   90.00
#
_symmetry.space_group_name_H-M   'P 1'
#
loop_
_entity.id
_entity.type
_entity.pdbx_description
1 polymer ?
#
loop_
_entity_poly.entity_id
_entity_poly.type
_entity_poly.pdbx_seq_one_letter_code
_entity_poly.pdbx_strand_id
1 'polypeptide(L)'
;MKRHLVSALMLSLIAGLAGAADTAKSTAPVSAKESKKPVSGIATEYIDPAVRVQDDLFTHMNGKWLATTEIPADKSSWGSFAKLSDDIQPQLRAIIEGAAGNKAGGAEAQRIGDFYASFMDEAKLEQLGLKPLNAELAKVAALSDKKQVPALIAHFNQIGVSAPYGYSIHQDNKDSTKYVADISQDGLGLPDRDYYLKADDKKLADILAKYELHVGKMLTLAGDAHGATTAHAIVEFEKQLAQLQWTKVELRDPIKAYNKVDIAKLGEVAPGYDWNAYLTDAGVAGKVSYVIVSQPSYLKGMTALLDSTPLDTLKAYFQWHLLRSNAAYLNKAFVDESFSFYGTVLSGVTEQRPRWKRGVSVTQSALGEAVGKLYVDQYFPAERKARMEELVKNLLATYKTSIDKLDWMTPATKKQAQAKLAKFTYKIGYPNKWRDYSALTISKDDLVGNVLRSRQFDYNKELNKLGKPIDRDEWGMTPQTVNAYYNPEMNEIVFPAAILQAPFFNADADDAVNYGAIGGVIGHEISHGFDDQGAQYDGDGNLRDWWTAADHKAFAAKTKMLVDQYDQFSPLPGYHVNGQLTLGENIADNSGVAIAYKAYKLSLHGKKPPVIDGLTGDQRFYMGFAQVWRLKMREAAQIQQIKTDPHSPGQFRANGPMRNQPGFYDAFGVKPGDKMYLAPKDRVIMW
;
A
#
# COMPACT_ATOMS: atom_id res chain seq x y z
N MET A 1 58.10 -30.89 -15.66
CA MET A 1 59.02 -30.93 -16.82
C MET A 1 59.17 -32.37 -17.29
N LYS A 2 59.13 -32.59 -18.61
CA LYS A 2 59.40 -33.83 -19.39
C LYS A 2 58.31 -34.91 -19.29
N ARG A 3 57.42 -35.06 -20.28
CA ARG A 3 57.54 -35.47 -21.71
C ARG A 3 58.06 -36.90 -21.91
N HIS A 4 57.11 -37.77 -22.25
CA HIS A 4 57.03 -38.67 -23.42
C HIS A 4 58.17 -39.63 -23.81
N LEU A 5 57.69 -40.74 -24.38
CA LEU A 5 58.29 -41.62 -25.39
C LEU A 5 59.35 -42.60 -24.89
N VAL A 6 59.45 -43.86 -25.35
CA VAL A 6 58.60 -44.77 -26.15
C VAL A 6 59.38 -46.10 -26.08
N SER A 7 58.70 -47.24 -26.06
CA SER A 7 59.06 -48.38 -26.92
C SER A 7 57.98 -49.44 -26.84
N ALA A 8 57.41 -49.68 -28.01
CA ALA A 8 56.26 -50.51 -28.30
C ALA A 8 56.61 -51.99 -28.40
N LEU A 9 55.61 -52.83 -28.19
CA LEU A 9 55.45 -54.07 -28.93
C LEU A 9 53.96 -54.31 -29.14
N MET A 10 53.55 -54.15 -30.41
CA MET A 10 52.20 -54.36 -30.91
C MET A 10 51.92 -55.85 -31.11
N LEU A 11 50.68 -56.26 -30.89
CA LEU A 11 49.89 -56.95 -31.93
C LEU A 11 48.38 -56.70 -31.67
N SER A 12 47.74 -56.17 -32.72
CA SER A 12 46.34 -55.82 -33.01
C SER A 12 45.37 -57.05 -33.00
N LEU A 13 44.03 -57.00 -32.93
CA LEU A 13 42.99 -55.95 -33.06
C LEU A 13 41.60 -56.53 -32.58
N ILE A 14 40.73 -55.65 -32.05
CA ILE A 14 39.24 -55.66 -31.96
C ILE A 14 38.55 -56.71 -31.05
N ALA A 15 38.12 -56.23 -29.88
CA ALA A 15 37.03 -56.79 -29.08
C ALA A 15 35.75 -55.95 -29.28
N GLY A 16 34.67 -56.61 -29.70
CA GLY A 16 33.32 -56.05 -29.79
C GLY A 16 32.58 -56.14 -28.47
N LEU A 17 31.85 -55.05 -28.16
CA LEU A 17 30.96 -54.86 -27.02
C LEU A 17 29.82 -55.90 -26.96
N ALA A 18 29.58 -56.49 -25.78
CA ALA A 18 28.24 -56.75 -25.23
C ALA A 18 28.29 -57.41 -23.83
N GLY A 19 27.54 -56.83 -22.88
CA GLY A 19 26.77 -57.59 -21.89
C GLY A 19 27.36 -57.79 -20.50
N ALA A 20 27.01 -56.90 -19.57
CA ALA A 20 26.68 -57.27 -18.18
C ALA A 20 25.76 -56.20 -17.59
N ALA A 21 24.63 -56.66 -17.05
CA ALA A 21 23.49 -55.87 -16.66
C ALA A 21 23.67 -55.20 -15.29
N ASP A 22 23.43 -53.90 -15.23
CA ASP A 22 23.20 -53.16 -13.98
C ASP A 22 21.70 -52.95 -13.79
N THR A 23 21.17 -53.42 -12.67
CA THR A 23 19.77 -53.28 -12.28
C THR A 23 19.46 -51.83 -11.92
N ALA A 24 19.11 -51.03 -12.92
CA ALA A 24 18.52 -49.71 -12.72
C ALA A 24 17.08 -49.85 -12.19
N LYS A 25 16.82 -49.25 -11.02
CA LYS A 25 15.46 -49.01 -10.52
C LYS A 25 14.68 -48.26 -11.59
N SER A 26 13.67 -48.92 -12.17
CA SER A 26 12.69 -48.32 -13.07
C SER A 26 12.01 -47.14 -12.37
N THR A 27 12.41 -45.93 -12.71
CA THR A 27 11.61 -44.74 -12.48
C THR A 27 10.35 -44.91 -13.32
N ALA A 28 9.19 -45.00 -12.66
CA ALA A 28 7.91 -44.97 -13.34
C ALA A 28 7.87 -43.72 -14.24
N PRO A 29 7.37 -43.82 -15.49
CA PRO A 29 7.18 -42.65 -16.31
C PRO A 29 6.24 -41.71 -15.56
N VAL A 30 6.72 -40.51 -15.27
CA VAL A 30 5.87 -39.40 -14.83
C VAL A 30 4.84 -39.26 -15.93
N SER A 31 3.61 -39.70 -15.65
CA SER A 31 2.48 -39.46 -16.53
C SER A 31 2.44 -37.96 -16.79
N ALA A 32 2.80 -37.55 -18.00
CA ALA A 32 2.57 -36.19 -18.46
C ALA A 32 1.08 -35.93 -18.22
N LYS A 33 0.76 -35.05 -17.26
CA LYS A 33 -0.60 -34.52 -17.15
C LYS A 33 -0.94 -34.00 -18.54
N GLU A 34 -2.02 -34.50 -19.14
CA GLU A 34 -2.58 -33.90 -20.35
C GLU A 34 -2.64 -32.38 -20.14
N SER A 35 -2.01 -31.62 -21.03
CA SER A 35 -2.04 -30.17 -20.94
C SER A 35 -3.49 -29.72 -21.16
N LYS A 36 -4.16 -29.36 -20.07
CA LYS A 36 -5.48 -28.73 -20.15
C LYS A 36 -5.35 -27.52 -21.07
N LYS A 37 -6.28 -27.38 -22.03
CA LYS A 37 -6.34 -26.17 -22.87
C LYS A 37 -6.46 -24.95 -21.94
N PRO A 38 -5.64 -23.91 -22.13
CA PRO A 38 -5.70 -22.72 -21.28
C PRO A 38 -7.05 -22.04 -21.44
N VAL A 39 -7.60 -21.55 -20.32
CA VAL A 39 -8.82 -20.73 -20.32
C VAL A 39 -8.51 -19.28 -20.69
N SER A 40 -9.50 -18.50 -21.12
CA SER A 40 -9.28 -17.07 -21.41
C SER A 40 -8.91 -16.26 -20.16
N GLY A 41 -9.43 -16.66 -18.99
CA GLY A 41 -9.32 -15.94 -17.72
C GLY A 41 -10.12 -14.63 -17.66
N ILE A 42 -10.97 -14.38 -18.66
CA ILE A 42 -11.87 -13.23 -18.72
C ILE A 42 -13.21 -13.60 -18.09
N ALA A 43 -13.68 -12.77 -17.17
CA ALA A 43 -14.96 -12.98 -16.48
C ALA A 43 -16.15 -12.53 -17.36
N THR A 44 -16.39 -13.26 -18.45
CA THR A 44 -17.39 -12.95 -19.48
C THR A 44 -18.83 -12.94 -18.95
N GLU A 45 -19.10 -13.61 -17.84
CA GLU A 45 -20.40 -13.64 -17.18
C GLU A 45 -20.88 -12.26 -16.72
N TYR A 46 -19.95 -11.33 -16.48
CA TYR A 46 -20.26 -9.97 -16.01
C TYR A 46 -20.37 -8.93 -17.12
N ILE A 47 -20.11 -9.33 -18.38
CA ILE A 47 -20.19 -8.43 -19.53
C ILE A 47 -21.63 -7.96 -19.74
N ASP A 48 -21.80 -6.64 -19.81
CA ASP A 48 -23.03 -5.98 -20.25
C ASP A 48 -22.93 -5.61 -21.75
N PRO A 49 -23.61 -6.36 -22.63
CA PRO A 49 -23.56 -6.08 -24.06
C PRO A 49 -24.34 -4.82 -24.48
N ALA A 50 -25.17 -4.24 -23.59
CA ALA A 50 -25.88 -2.99 -23.88
C ALA A 50 -24.95 -1.77 -23.88
N VAL A 51 -23.79 -1.89 -23.23
CA VAL A 51 -22.75 -0.86 -23.22
C VAL A 51 -21.64 -1.27 -24.18
N ARG A 52 -21.30 -0.38 -25.11
CA ARG A 52 -20.22 -0.62 -26.07
C ARG A 52 -18.85 -0.42 -25.42
N VAL A 53 -17.88 -1.28 -25.75
CA VAL A 53 -16.48 -1.12 -25.30
C VAL A 53 -15.89 0.24 -25.70
N GLN A 54 -16.27 0.75 -26.87
CA GLN A 54 -15.79 2.03 -27.38
C GLN A 54 -16.37 3.23 -26.61
N ASP A 55 -17.44 3.02 -25.85
CA ASP A 55 -18.10 4.07 -25.09
C ASP A 55 -17.77 4.02 -23.60
N ASP A 56 -17.64 2.82 -23.02
CA ASP A 56 -17.25 2.61 -21.63
C ASP A 56 -16.78 1.15 -21.42
N LEU A 57 -15.47 0.92 -21.42
CA LEU A 57 -14.90 -0.42 -21.22
C LEU A 57 -15.21 -0.96 -19.82
N PHE A 58 -15.12 -0.13 -18.79
CA PHE A 58 -15.39 -0.53 -17.41
C PHE A 58 -16.82 -1.07 -17.24
N THR A 59 -17.81 -0.31 -17.71
CA THR A 59 -19.22 -0.73 -17.62
C THR A 59 -19.53 -1.86 -18.59
N HIS A 60 -18.93 -1.90 -19.79
CA HIS A 60 -19.05 -3.09 -20.65
C HIS A 60 -18.58 -4.36 -19.94
N MET A 61 -17.42 -4.32 -19.29
CA MET A 61 -16.84 -5.49 -18.63
C MET A 61 -17.53 -5.90 -17.33
N ASN A 62 -18.08 -4.92 -16.62
CA ASN A 62 -18.55 -5.11 -15.24
C ASN A 62 -20.04 -4.77 -15.06
N GLY A 63 -20.77 -4.39 -16.10
CA GLY A 63 -22.11 -3.80 -16.00
C GLY A 63 -23.13 -4.72 -15.34
N LYS A 64 -23.14 -6.01 -15.69
CA LYS A 64 -24.00 -6.99 -15.01
C LYS A 64 -23.62 -7.12 -13.54
N TRP A 65 -22.32 -7.18 -13.23
CA TRP A 65 -21.86 -7.23 -11.84
C TRP A 65 -22.26 -5.96 -11.05
N LEU A 66 -22.09 -4.78 -11.63
CA LEU A 66 -22.47 -3.51 -11.00
C LEU A 66 -23.98 -3.46 -10.70
N ALA A 67 -24.80 -3.98 -11.61
CA ALA A 67 -26.25 -4.04 -11.49
C ALA A 67 -26.73 -5.06 -10.44
N THR A 68 -26.08 -6.23 -10.35
CA THR A 68 -26.57 -7.33 -9.51
C THR A 68 -25.83 -7.49 -8.18
N THR A 69 -24.64 -6.92 -8.02
CA THR A 69 -23.84 -7.10 -6.81
C THR A 69 -24.14 -6.04 -5.76
N GLU A 70 -24.51 -6.52 -4.58
CA GLU A 70 -24.62 -5.71 -3.37
C GLU A 70 -23.24 -5.61 -2.70
N ILE A 71 -22.93 -4.42 -2.18
CA ILE A 71 -21.76 -4.25 -1.31
C ILE A 71 -22.11 -4.94 0.02
N PRO A 72 -21.32 -5.92 0.49
CA PRO A 72 -21.62 -6.58 1.76
C PRO A 72 -21.79 -5.56 2.90
N ALA A 73 -22.67 -5.87 3.84
CA ALA A 73 -23.04 -4.95 4.91
C ALA A 73 -21.84 -4.52 5.76
N ASP A 74 -20.81 -5.38 5.86
CA ASP A 74 -19.57 -5.14 6.60
C ASP A 74 -18.44 -4.47 5.80
N LYS A 75 -18.74 -3.98 4.58
CA LYS A 75 -17.76 -3.35 3.68
C LYS A 75 -18.20 -1.98 3.19
N SER A 76 -17.23 -1.09 3.03
CA SER A 76 -17.40 0.25 2.43
C SER A 76 -17.29 0.22 0.91
N SER A 77 -16.61 -0.79 0.37
CA SER A 77 -16.48 -1.06 -1.05
C SER A 77 -16.37 -2.57 -1.30
N TRP A 78 -16.72 -2.98 -2.52
CA TRP A 78 -16.62 -4.35 -2.96
C TRP A 78 -16.09 -4.39 -4.39
N GLY A 79 -15.27 -5.38 -4.73
CA GLY A 79 -14.54 -5.41 -5.99
C GLY A 79 -13.44 -6.46 -5.99
N SER A 80 -12.62 -6.50 -7.05
CA SER A 80 -11.60 -7.54 -7.23
C SER A 80 -10.60 -7.63 -6.06
N PHE A 81 -10.06 -6.49 -5.60
CA PHE A 81 -9.14 -6.42 -4.46
C PHE A 81 -9.79 -6.82 -3.14
N ALA A 82 -10.94 -6.21 -2.80
CA ALA A 82 -11.66 -6.46 -1.56
C ALA A 82 -12.15 -7.91 -1.48
N LYS A 83 -12.60 -8.48 -2.60
CA LYS A 83 -13.00 -9.88 -2.70
C LYS A 83 -11.82 -10.81 -2.46
N LEU A 84 -10.70 -10.61 -3.14
CA LEU A 84 -9.52 -11.46 -2.94
C LEU A 84 -8.99 -11.39 -1.51
N SER A 85 -9.01 -10.19 -0.90
CA SER A 85 -8.68 -10.03 0.52
C SER A 85 -9.67 -10.72 1.46
N ASP A 86 -10.95 -10.79 1.11
CA ASP A 86 -11.97 -11.51 1.90
C ASP A 86 -11.87 -13.03 1.70
N ASP A 87 -11.58 -13.49 0.48
CA ASP A 87 -11.43 -14.91 0.11
C ASP A 87 -10.27 -15.57 0.88
N ILE A 88 -9.21 -14.83 1.21
CA ILE A 88 -8.10 -15.35 2.03
C ILE A 88 -8.39 -15.31 3.54
N GLN A 89 -9.41 -14.59 4.02
CA GLN A 89 -9.70 -14.49 5.47
C GLN A 89 -9.95 -15.86 6.13
N PRO A 90 -10.73 -16.79 5.55
CA PRO A 90 -10.90 -18.13 6.11
C PRO A 90 -9.59 -18.93 6.17
N GLN A 91 -8.69 -18.76 5.19
CA GLN A 91 -7.37 -19.42 5.17
C GLN A 91 -6.51 -18.91 6.33
N LEU A 92 -6.44 -17.59 6.51
CA LEU A 92 -5.72 -16.96 7.61
C LEU A 92 -6.31 -17.32 8.97
N ARG A 93 -7.64 -17.37 9.08
CA ARG A 93 -8.32 -17.85 10.28
C ARG A 93 -7.91 -19.28 10.61
N ALA A 94 -7.92 -20.20 9.63
CA ALA A 94 -7.54 -21.58 9.83
C ALA A 94 -6.07 -21.72 10.29
N ILE A 95 -5.16 -20.92 9.72
CA ILE A 95 -3.76 -20.83 10.16
C ILE A 95 -3.66 -20.39 11.62
N ILE A 96 -4.35 -19.31 11.98
CA ILE A 96 -4.29 -18.69 13.32
C ILE A 96 -4.91 -19.62 14.38
N GLU A 97 -6.08 -20.18 14.10
CA GLU A 97 -6.76 -21.13 15.00
C GLU A 97 -5.98 -22.45 15.10
N GLY A 98 -5.36 -22.90 14.01
CA GLY A 98 -4.48 -24.07 14.00
C GLY A 98 -3.20 -23.86 14.82
N ALA A 99 -2.60 -22.66 14.77
CA ALA A 99 -1.45 -22.29 15.59
C ALA A 99 -1.81 -22.31 17.08
N ALA A 100 -2.99 -21.83 17.46
CA ALA A 100 -3.49 -21.86 18.83
C ALA A 100 -3.66 -23.28 19.39
N GLY A 101 -4.03 -24.25 18.54
CA GLY A 101 -4.24 -25.64 18.94
C GLY A 101 -2.97 -26.49 18.98
N ASN A 102 -1.88 -26.06 18.34
CA ASN A 102 -0.69 -26.89 18.14
C ASN A 102 0.43 -26.60 19.15
N LYS A 103 0.48 -27.38 20.24
CA LYS A 103 1.57 -27.31 21.23
C LYS A 103 2.96 -27.62 20.65
N ALA A 104 3.04 -28.36 19.53
CA ALA A 104 4.31 -28.64 18.84
C ALA A 104 4.81 -27.46 17.98
N GLY A 105 3.99 -26.41 17.77
CA GLY A 105 4.36 -25.22 17.00
C GLY A 105 5.32 -24.24 17.69
N GLY A 106 5.71 -24.52 18.93
CA GLY A 106 6.65 -23.71 19.70
C GLY A 106 6.12 -22.33 20.10
N ALA A 107 7.02 -21.47 20.58
CA ALA A 107 6.66 -20.19 21.17
C ALA A 107 6.03 -19.19 20.17
N GLU A 108 6.40 -19.25 18.89
CA GLU A 108 5.82 -18.38 17.86
C GLU A 108 4.34 -18.71 17.58
N ALA A 109 4.02 -20.01 17.40
CA ALA A 109 2.64 -20.45 17.24
C ALA A 109 1.78 -20.11 18.47
N GLN A 110 2.35 -20.25 19.68
CA GLN A 110 1.69 -19.85 20.91
C GLN A 110 1.35 -18.35 20.91
N ARG A 111 2.29 -17.45 20.54
CA ARG A 111 2.01 -16.00 20.47
C ARG A 111 0.87 -15.68 19.51
N ILE A 112 0.81 -16.33 18.35
CA ILE A 112 -0.28 -16.15 17.37
C ILE A 112 -1.63 -16.54 18.01
N GLY A 113 -1.68 -17.73 18.61
CA GLY A 113 -2.89 -18.24 19.23
C GLY A 113 -3.36 -17.42 20.44
N ASP A 114 -2.45 -17.06 21.34
CA ASP A 114 -2.75 -16.28 22.54
C ASP A 114 -3.20 -14.86 22.18
N PHE A 115 -2.60 -14.22 21.17
CA PHE A 115 -3.04 -12.91 20.70
C PHE A 115 -4.48 -12.99 20.17
N TYR A 116 -4.74 -13.94 19.27
CA TYR A 116 -6.08 -14.13 18.70
C TYR A 116 -7.12 -14.45 19.79
N ALA A 117 -6.79 -15.35 20.71
CA ALA A 117 -7.67 -15.70 21.81
C ALA A 117 -7.97 -14.50 22.72
N SER A 118 -6.99 -13.65 23.02
CA SER A 118 -7.21 -12.42 23.79
C SER A 118 -8.21 -11.47 23.12
N PHE A 119 -8.24 -11.44 21.78
CA PHE A 119 -9.22 -10.66 21.04
C PHE A 119 -10.61 -11.32 21.05
N MET A 120 -10.68 -12.64 21.04
CA MET A 120 -11.96 -13.35 20.97
C MET A 120 -12.71 -13.38 22.31
N ASP A 121 -12.06 -13.10 23.44
CA ASP A 121 -12.68 -13.11 24.77
C ASP A 121 -13.47 -11.83 25.08
N GLU A 122 -14.68 -11.72 24.50
CA GLU A 122 -15.56 -10.56 24.71
C GLU A 122 -16.03 -10.42 26.17
N ALA A 123 -16.19 -11.52 26.90
CA ALA A 123 -16.60 -11.50 28.31
C ALA A 123 -15.53 -10.84 29.18
N LYS A 124 -14.25 -11.14 28.92
CA LYS A 124 -13.13 -10.49 29.60
C LYS A 124 -13.05 -9.00 29.28
N LEU A 125 -13.23 -8.61 28.02
CA LEU A 125 -13.22 -7.20 27.63
C LEU A 125 -14.36 -6.42 28.28
N GLU A 126 -15.54 -7.02 28.41
CA GLU A 126 -16.67 -6.40 29.12
C GLU A 126 -16.36 -6.20 30.61
N GLN A 127 -15.75 -7.18 31.26
CA GLN A 127 -15.33 -7.07 32.67
C GLN A 127 -14.27 -5.96 32.87
N LEU A 128 -13.34 -5.83 31.92
CA LEU A 128 -12.23 -4.88 31.99
C LEU A 128 -12.67 -3.45 31.66
N GLY A 129 -13.60 -3.25 30.73
CA GLY A 129 -14.03 -1.93 30.29
C GLY A 129 -12.84 -1.06 29.86
N LEU A 130 -12.71 0.13 30.45
CA LEU A 130 -11.61 1.06 30.20
C LEU A 130 -10.36 0.80 31.04
N LYS A 131 -10.42 -0.06 32.07
CA LYS A 131 -9.35 -0.24 33.07
C LYS A 131 -7.96 -0.48 32.48
N PRO A 132 -7.78 -1.24 31.37
CA PRO A 132 -6.45 -1.45 30.79
C PRO A 132 -5.75 -0.17 30.31
N LEU A 133 -6.49 0.93 30.08
CA LEU A 133 -5.93 2.23 29.70
C LEU A 133 -5.66 3.16 30.89
N ASN A 134 -6.00 2.78 32.13
CA ASN A 134 -5.88 3.66 33.29
C ASN A 134 -4.47 4.21 33.50
N ALA A 135 -3.44 3.40 33.25
CA ALA A 135 -2.05 3.85 33.37
C ALA A 135 -1.70 4.94 32.34
N GLU A 136 -2.21 4.81 31.12
CA GLU A 136 -1.97 5.78 30.05
C GLU A 136 -2.81 7.05 30.24
N LEU A 137 -4.06 6.91 30.68
CA LEU A 137 -4.92 8.03 31.08
C LEU A 137 -4.32 8.80 32.26
N ALA A 138 -3.71 8.11 33.22
CA ALA A 138 -3.04 8.75 34.35
C ALA A 138 -1.83 9.59 33.92
N LYS A 139 -1.07 9.18 32.90
CA LYS A 139 0.02 10.00 32.34
C LYS A 139 -0.50 11.30 31.73
N VAL A 140 -1.62 11.24 30.99
CA VAL A 140 -2.28 12.44 30.46
C VAL A 140 -2.80 13.33 31.61
N ALA A 141 -3.47 12.74 32.59
CA ALA A 141 -4.02 13.46 33.73
C ALA A 141 -2.94 14.11 34.62
N ALA A 142 -1.74 13.52 34.68
CA ALA A 142 -0.60 14.02 35.44
C ALA A 142 0.09 15.24 34.82
N LEU A 143 -0.26 15.63 33.58
CA LEU A 143 0.22 16.88 33.00
C LEU A 143 -0.25 18.07 33.86
N SER A 144 0.73 18.79 34.39
CA SER A 144 0.56 20.03 35.17
C SER A 144 1.23 21.24 34.50
N ASP A 145 2.09 21.02 33.52
CA ASP A 145 2.78 22.05 32.75
C ASP A 145 2.93 21.60 31.28
N LYS A 146 2.81 22.55 30.33
CA LYS A 146 2.98 22.30 28.89
C LYS A 146 4.39 21.81 28.53
N LYS A 147 5.40 22.08 29.36
CA LYS A 147 6.76 21.53 29.22
C LYS A 147 6.82 20.00 29.27
N GLN A 148 5.77 19.34 29.76
CA GLN A 148 5.66 17.87 29.80
C GLN A 148 5.03 17.28 28.52
N VAL A 149 4.43 18.11 27.66
CA VAL A 149 3.79 17.68 26.41
C VAL A 149 4.76 16.97 25.45
N PRO A 150 6.02 17.44 25.26
CA PRO A 150 6.98 16.75 24.40
C PRO A 150 7.24 15.28 24.80
N ALA A 151 7.40 15.03 26.09
CA ALA A 151 7.59 13.68 26.64
C ALA A 151 6.35 12.80 26.40
N LEU A 152 5.15 13.36 26.58
CA LEU A 152 3.91 12.63 26.31
C LEU A 152 3.76 12.28 24.82
N ILE A 153 4.08 13.22 23.91
CA ILE A 153 4.03 12.96 22.47
C ILE A 153 5.04 11.88 22.07
N ALA A 154 6.26 11.92 22.62
CA ALA A 154 7.25 10.86 22.41
C ALA A 154 6.73 9.49 22.87
N HIS A 155 6.09 9.43 24.04
CA HIS A 155 5.47 8.19 24.54
C HIS A 155 4.31 7.74 23.65
N PHE A 156 3.43 8.63 23.21
CA PHE A 156 2.31 8.30 22.31
C PHE A 156 2.80 7.72 20.98
N ASN A 157 3.84 8.30 20.39
CA ASN A 157 4.47 7.77 19.17
C ASN A 157 5.02 6.35 19.37
N GLN A 158 5.56 6.05 20.56
CA GLN A 158 6.04 4.70 20.90
C GLN A 158 4.93 3.65 20.99
N ILE A 159 3.75 4.04 21.47
CA ILE A 159 2.60 3.15 21.65
C ILE A 159 1.54 3.29 20.55
N GLY A 160 1.91 3.90 19.42
CA GLY A 160 1.06 4.09 18.23
C GLY A 160 -0.24 4.84 18.50
N VAL A 161 -0.22 5.83 19.38
CA VAL A 161 -1.30 6.80 19.58
C VAL A 161 -0.98 8.04 18.76
N SER A 162 -1.93 8.50 17.95
CA SER A 162 -1.73 9.68 17.12
C SER A 162 -1.55 10.93 17.98
N ALA A 163 -0.64 11.79 17.56
CA ALA A 163 -0.27 13.04 18.21
C ALA A 163 -0.25 14.17 17.17
N PRO A 164 -0.05 15.45 17.54
CA PRO A 164 -0.01 16.57 16.59
C PRO A 164 1.08 16.45 15.50
N TYR A 165 2.00 15.50 15.60
CA TYR A 165 2.93 15.18 14.54
C TYR A 165 3.32 13.70 14.61
N GLY A 166 3.56 13.11 13.44
CA GLY A 166 4.03 11.76 13.27
C GLY A 166 5.55 11.67 13.33
N TYR A 167 6.01 10.44 13.54
CA TYR A 167 7.41 10.07 13.57
C TYR A 167 7.61 8.81 12.76
N SER A 168 8.58 8.81 11.86
CA SER A 168 8.96 7.63 11.08
C SER A 168 10.46 7.53 10.92
N ILE A 169 10.93 6.31 10.61
CA ILE A 169 12.31 6.05 10.23
C ILE A 169 12.31 5.37 8.88
N HIS A 170 13.06 5.92 7.94
CA HIS A 170 13.21 5.43 6.58
C HIS A 170 14.61 5.80 6.06
N GLN A 171 14.92 5.44 4.82
CA GLN A 171 16.18 5.82 4.18
C GLN A 171 16.25 7.35 4.00
N ASP A 172 17.41 7.96 4.20
CA ASP A 172 17.55 9.40 3.89
C ASP A 172 17.37 9.60 2.38
N ASN A 173 16.35 10.38 2.00
CA ASN A 173 16.03 10.68 0.61
C ASN A 173 17.24 11.21 -0.19
N LYS A 174 18.22 11.89 0.40
CA LYS A 174 19.44 12.36 -0.28
C LYS A 174 20.71 11.56 0.04
N ASP A 175 20.62 10.59 0.94
CA ASP A 175 21.68 9.63 1.26
C ASP A 175 21.05 8.27 1.63
N SER A 176 20.55 7.58 0.61
CA SER A 176 19.84 6.28 0.71
C SER A 176 20.67 5.16 1.35
N THR A 177 21.95 5.41 1.66
CA THR A 177 22.83 4.46 2.36
C THR A 177 22.64 4.48 3.89
N LYS A 178 21.82 5.41 4.41
CA LYS A 178 21.60 5.61 5.85
C LYS A 178 20.12 5.72 6.17
N TYR A 179 19.75 5.28 7.36
CA TYR A 179 18.45 5.61 7.94
C TYR A 179 18.46 7.01 8.55
N VAL A 180 17.31 7.68 8.47
CA VAL A 180 17.04 8.98 9.10
C VAL A 180 15.71 8.92 9.84
N ALA A 181 15.53 9.83 10.80
CA ALA A 181 14.25 10.08 11.44
C ALA A 181 13.55 11.27 10.80
N ASP A 182 12.25 11.12 10.50
CA ASP A 182 11.40 12.15 9.93
C ASP A 182 10.28 12.56 10.91
N ILE A 183 9.99 13.86 10.93
CA ILE A 183 8.89 14.47 11.67
C ILE A 183 7.91 15.09 10.66
N SER A 184 6.67 14.61 10.66
CA SER A 184 5.64 15.00 9.69
C SER A 184 4.32 15.39 10.36
N GLN A 185 3.48 16.14 9.66
CA GLN A 185 2.18 16.58 10.17
C GLN A 185 1.25 15.39 10.49
N ASP A 186 0.54 15.47 11.61
CA ASP A 186 -0.49 14.51 12.03
C ASP A 186 -1.48 15.22 12.99
N GLY A 187 -2.36 14.48 13.66
CA GLY A 187 -3.13 14.97 14.81
C GLY A 187 -4.58 15.30 14.54
N LEU A 188 -5.12 14.86 13.41
CA LEU A 188 -6.54 15.02 13.10
C LEU A 188 -7.33 13.73 13.37
N GLY A 189 -8.57 13.89 13.82
CA GLY A 189 -9.53 12.80 13.92
C GLY A 189 -10.19 12.40 12.61
N LEU A 190 -10.30 13.33 11.67
CA LEU A 190 -10.86 13.10 10.33
C LEU A 190 -9.75 12.86 9.29
N PRO A 191 -10.08 12.23 8.14
CA PRO A 191 -9.07 11.75 7.19
C PRO A 191 -8.23 12.82 6.48
N ASP A 192 -8.75 14.04 6.38
CA ASP A 192 -8.09 15.16 5.70
C ASP A 192 -8.49 16.51 6.31
N ARG A 193 -7.61 17.50 6.18
CA ARG A 193 -7.87 18.88 6.62
C ARG A 193 -9.13 19.47 6.02
N ASP A 194 -9.50 19.12 4.78
CA ASP A 194 -10.67 19.68 4.11
C ASP A 194 -11.99 19.33 4.82
N TYR A 195 -12.04 18.26 5.61
CA TYR A 195 -13.22 17.95 6.45
C TYR A 195 -13.47 19.02 7.52
N TYR A 196 -12.45 19.77 7.92
CA TYR A 196 -12.56 20.86 8.90
C TYR A 196 -12.73 22.24 8.24
N LEU A 197 -12.27 22.39 6.99
CA LEU A 197 -12.07 23.70 6.35
C LEU A 197 -13.10 24.01 5.25
N LYS A 198 -13.70 23.01 4.62
CA LYS A 198 -14.67 23.18 3.53
C LYS A 198 -16.11 23.24 4.06
N ALA A 199 -16.41 24.29 4.83
CA ALA A 199 -17.72 24.48 5.45
C ALA A 199 -18.86 24.72 4.43
N ASP A 200 -18.53 25.06 3.18
CA ASP A 200 -19.46 25.21 2.07
C ASP A 200 -19.90 23.85 1.47
N ASP A 201 -19.12 22.78 1.67
CA ASP A 201 -19.53 21.42 1.35
C ASP A 201 -20.43 20.87 2.47
N LYS A 202 -21.74 20.82 2.19
CA LYS A 202 -22.75 20.37 3.16
C LYS A 202 -22.50 18.96 3.71
N LYS A 203 -21.92 18.05 2.91
CA LYS A 203 -21.65 16.68 3.37
C LYS A 203 -20.47 16.67 4.33
N LEU A 204 -19.41 17.42 4.04
CA LEU A 204 -18.26 17.52 4.93
C LEU A 204 -18.62 18.25 6.23
N ALA A 205 -19.42 19.32 6.15
CA ALA A 205 -19.92 20.02 7.33
C ALA A 205 -20.78 19.13 8.24
N ASP A 206 -21.67 18.29 7.67
CA ASP A 206 -22.46 17.31 8.42
C ASP A 206 -21.58 16.22 9.06
N ILE A 207 -20.54 15.75 8.36
CA ILE A 207 -19.58 14.79 8.91
C ILE A 207 -18.81 15.41 10.09
N LEU A 208 -18.35 16.66 9.99
CA LEU A 208 -17.68 17.36 11.08
C LEU A 208 -18.58 17.53 12.32
N ALA A 209 -19.86 17.87 12.12
CA ALA A 209 -20.82 17.96 13.22
C ALA A 209 -21.04 16.60 13.91
N LYS A 210 -21.17 15.51 13.13
CA LYS A 210 -21.29 14.14 13.66
C LYS A 210 -20.01 13.67 14.34
N TYR A 211 -18.85 14.14 13.88
CA TYR A 211 -17.57 13.87 14.50
C TYR A 211 -17.49 14.48 15.90
N GLU A 212 -17.88 15.74 16.08
CA GLU A 212 -17.93 16.38 17.40
C GLU A 212 -18.84 15.61 18.38
N LEU A 213 -20.02 15.20 17.91
CA LEU A 213 -20.93 14.36 18.70
C LEU A 213 -20.31 13.02 19.09
N HIS A 214 -19.58 12.38 18.16
CA HIS A 214 -18.88 11.13 18.39
C HIS A 214 -17.78 11.28 19.46
N VAL A 215 -16.94 12.32 19.35
CA VAL A 215 -15.91 12.63 20.34
C VAL A 215 -16.55 12.81 21.73
N GLY A 216 -17.67 13.55 21.81
CA GLY A 216 -18.36 13.79 23.06
C GLY A 216 -18.89 12.51 23.71
N LYS A 217 -19.50 11.61 22.93
CA LYS A 217 -19.98 10.32 23.43
C LYS A 217 -18.85 9.43 23.93
N MET A 218 -17.73 9.38 23.21
CA MET A 218 -16.56 8.60 23.62
C MET A 218 -15.96 9.11 24.92
N LEU A 219 -15.91 10.43 25.11
CA LEU A 219 -15.48 11.04 26.37
C LEU A 219 -16.44 10.76 27.52
N THR A 220 -17.76 10.82 27.28
CA THR A 220 -18.76 10.45 28.28
C THR A 220 -18.68 8.98 28.67
N LEU A 221 -18.44 8.06 27.72
CA LEU A 221 -18.17 6.65 28.02
C LEU A 221 -16.91 6.47 28.89
N ALA A 222 -15.94 7.37 28.75
CA ALA A 222 -14.73 7.41 29.57
C ALA A 222 -14.90 8.14 30.91
N GLY A 223 -16.11 8.61 31.24
CA GLY A 223 -16.44 9.24 32.53
C GLY A 223 -16.38 10.77 32.54
N ASP A 224 -16.20 11.44 31.39
CA ASP A 224 -16.30 12.90 31.30
C ASP A 224 -17.76 13.36 31.32
N ALA A 225 -18.17 13.97 32.43
CA ALA A 225 -19.51 14.53 32.63
C ALA A 225 -19.81 15.73 31.72
N HIS A 226 -18.78 16.35 31.13
CA HIS A 226 -18.86 17.49 30.23
C HIS A 226 -18.48 17.14 28.79
N GLY A 227 -18.59 15.86 28.40
CA GLY A 227 -18.10 15.33 27.12
C GLY A 227 -18.45 16.17 25.89
N ALA A 228 -19.64 16.76 25.79
CA ALA A 228 -20.02 17.64 24.67
C ALA A 228 -19.18 18.94 24.62
N THR A 229 -19.05 19.64 25.75
CA THR A 229 -18.24 20.87 25.83
C THR A 229 -16.76 20.56 25.60
N THR A 230 -16.26 19.45 26.18
CA THR A 230 -14.89 18.99 25.97
C THR A 230 -14.63 18.65 24.51
N ALA A 231 -15.56 17.96 23.85
CA ALA A 231 -15.47 17.62 22.43
C ALA A 231 -15.38 18.87 21.54
N HIS A 232 -16.19 19.89 21.81
CA HIS A 232 -16.12 21.15 21.06
C HIS A 232 -14.72 21.78 21.15
N ALA A 233 -14.12 21.81 22.35
CA ALA A 233 -12.76 22.34 22.52
C ALA A 233 -11.70 21.53 21.75
N ILE A 234 -11.85 20.20 21.70
CA ILE A 234 -10.97 19.32 20.92
C ILE A 234 -11.12 19.58 19.43
N VAL A 235 -12.35 19.64 18.92
CA VAL A 235 -12.63 19.84 17.49
C VAL A 235 -12.16 21.21 17.02
N GLU A 236 -12.31 22.26 17.83
CA GLU A 236 -11.77 23.58 17.50
C GLU A 236 -10.24 23.62 17.52
N PHE A 237 -9.58 22.86 18.41
CA PHE A 237 -8.13 22.68 18.36
C PHE A 237 -7.68 21.91 17.11
N GLU A 238 -8.34 20.80 16.77
CA GLU A 238 -8.07 20.05 15.53
C GLU A 238 -8.29 20.90 14.28
N LYS A 239 -9.30 21.77 14.27
CA LYS A 239 -9.56 22.71 13.18
C LYS A 239 -8.42 23.73 13.02
N GLN A 240 -7.86 24.23 14.12
CA GLN A 240 -6.67 25.10 14.08
C GLN A 240 -5.43 24.34 13.58
N LEU A 241 -5.24 23.07 13.98
CA LEU A 241 -4.21 22.23 13.38
C LEU A 241 -4.42 22.04 11.87
N ALA A 242 -5.65 21.75 11.44
CA ALA A 242 -6.00 21.56 10.03
C ALA A 242 -5.68 22.82 9.18
N GLN A 243 -5.87 24.02 9.73
CA GLN A 243 -5.50 25.27 9.05
C GLN A 243 -4.01 25.35 8.76
N LEU A 244 -3.16 24.82 9.64
CA LEU A 244 -1.69 24.83 9.51
C LEU A 244 -1.15 23.73 8.59
N GLN A 245 -1.90 22.62 8.45
CA GLN A 245 -1.49 21.47 7.66
C GLN A 245 -1.38 21.80 6.17
N TRP A 246 -0.39 21.20 5.49
CA TRP A 246 -0.30 21.19 4.04
C TRP A 246 -1.41 20.32 3.43
N THR A 247 -1.79 20.64 2.20
CA THR A 247 -2.76 19.84 1.42
C THR A 247 -2.16 18.51 0.97
N LYS A 248 -3.00 17.52 0.63
CA LYS A 248 -2.53 16.23 0.09
C LYS A 248 -1.68 16.37 -1.17
N VAL A 249 -1.94 17.37 -2.01
CA VAL A 249 -1.12 17.66 -3.19
C VAL A 249 0.28 18.12 -2.79
N GLU A 250 0.41 19.02 -1.81
CA GLU A 250 1.71 19.50 -1.34
C GLU A 250 2.52 18.41 -0.63
N LEU A 251 1.84 17.48 0.05
CA LEU A 251 2.49 16.33 0.71
C LEU A 251 3.13 15.34 -0.27
N ARG A 252 2.81 15.42 -1.57
CA ARG A 252 3.42 14.60 -2.62
C ARG A 252 4.75 15.15 -3.13
N ASP A 253 5.15 16.37 -2.80
CA ASP A 253 6.41 16.93 -3.32
C ASP A 253 7.60 16.48 -2.44
N PRO A 254 8.47 15.54 -2.90
CA PRO A 254 9.58 15.05 -2.10
C PRO A 254 10.67 16.11 -1.88
N ILE A 255 10.81 17.08 -2.79
CA ILE A 255 11.80 18.17 -2.66
C ILE A 255 11.33 19.16 -1.60
N LYS A 256 10.04 19.50 -1.61
CA LYS A 256 9.44 20.40 -0.62
C LYS A 256 9.41 19.75 0.77
N ALA A 257 9.17 18.43 0.85
CA ALA A 257 9.17 17.70 2.11
C ALA A 257 10.58 17.49 2.69
N TYR A 258 11.63 17.43 1.88
CA TYR A 258 12.98 17.20 2.38
C TYR A 258 13.62 18.47 2.99
N ASN A 259 13.43 18.67 4.30
CA ASN A 259 14.07 19.76 5.04
C ASN A 259 14.96 19.18 6.14
N LYS A 260 16.24 18.99 5.83
CA LYS A 260 17.24 18.51 6.77
C LYS A 260 17.55 19.55 7.84
N VAL A 261 17.41 19.18 9.11
CA VAL A 261 17.63 20.06 10.26
C VAL A 261 18.58 19.39 11.24
N ASP A 262 19.73 20.02 11.52
CA ASP A 262 20.62 19.60 12.59
C ASP A 262 19.85 19.64 13.92
N ILE A 263 19.99 18.63 14.78
CA ILE A 263 19.24 18.56 16.05
C ILE A 263 19.40 19.84 16.88
N ALA A 264 20.62 20.39 16.91
CA ALA A 264 20.93 21.63 17.63
C ALA A 264 20.15 22.86 17.14
N LYS A 265 19.65 22.84 15.89
CA LYS A 265 18.90 23.94 15.26
C LYS A 265 17.40 23.70 15.25
N LEU A 266 16.91 22.58 15.78
CA LEU A 266 15.48 22.24 15.72
C LEU A 266 14.61 23.27 16.46
N GLY A 267 15.13 23.84 17.55
CA GLY A 267 14.50 24.95 18.28
C GLY A 267 14.41 26.27 17.49
N GLU A 268 15.23 26.47 16.45
CA GLU A 268 15.12 27.63 15.56
C GLU A 268 13.98 27.45 14.55
N VAL A 269 13.73 26.21 14.10
CA VAL A 269 12.66 25.87 13.16
C VAL A 269 11.29 25.95 13.83
N ALA A 270 11.18 25.37 15.02
CA ALA A 270 9.94 25.31 15.79
C ALA A 270 10.21 25.71 17.26
N PRO A 271 10.21 27.02 17.57
CA PRO A 271 10.56 27.52 18.89
C PRO A 271 9.48 27.23 19.94
N GLY A 272 9.85 27.38 21.22
CA GLY A 272 8.92 27.24 22.35
C GLY A 272 8.62 25.78 22.74
N TYR A 273 9.31 24.82 22.14
CA TYR A 273 9.09 23.39 22.35
C TYR A 273 10.38 22.67 22.74
N ASP A 274 10.34 21.81 23.75
CA ASP A 274 11.52 21.07 24.22
C ASP A 274 11.78 19.84 23.33
N TRP A 275 12.41 20.10 22.20
CA TRP A 275 12.83 19.07 21.25
C TRP A 275 13.86 18.10 21.82
N ASN A 276 14.69 18.55 22.77
CA ASN A 276 15.69 17.68 23.39
C ASN A 276 15.01 16.64 24.28
N ALA A 277 14.01 17.05 25.07
CA ALA A 277 13.17 16.13 25.84
C ALA A 277 12.46 15.14 24.91
N TYR A 278 11.79 15.62 23.85
CA TYR A 278 11.13 14.74 22.87
C TYR A 278 12.10 13.71 22.27
N LEU A 279 13.25 14.15 21.74
CA LEU A 279 14.20 13.24 21.08
C LEU A 279 14.85 12.25 22.04
N THR A 280 15.04 12.65 23.31
CA THR A 280 15.54 11.77 24.36
C THR A 280 14.52 10.68 24.68
N ASP A 281 13.27 11.07 24.93
CA ASP A 281 12.21 10.14 25.30
C ASP A 281 11.80 9.25 24.12
N ALA A 282 11.86 9.77 22.89
CA ALA A 282 11.69 8.99 21.66
C ALA A 282 12.86 8.00 21.42
N GLY A 283 13.96 8.11 22.17
CA GLY A 283 15.14 7.24 22.05
C GLY A 283 16.01 7.56 20.83
N VAL A 284 15.83 8.72 20.20
CA VAL A 284 16.58 9.18 19.01
C VAL A 284 17.88 9.89 19.40
N ALA A 285 17.90 10.53 20.56
CA ALA A 285 19.04 11.27 21.06
C ALA A 285 20.32 10.40 21.02
N GLY A 286 21.38 10.96 20.43
CA GLY A 286 22.67 10.28 20.27
C GLY A 286 22.75 9.22 19.16
N LYS A 287 21.64 8.87 18.50
CA LYS A 287 21.65 7.92 17.35
C LYS A 287 21.87 8.61 16.00
N VAL A 288 21.44 9.86 15.88
CA VAL A 288 21.57 10.70 14.67
C VAL A 288 21.98 12.12 15.05
N SER A 289 22.55 12.87 14.11
CA SER A 289 22.91 14.29 14.29
C SER A 289 21.91 15.28 13.68
N TYR A 290 20.98 14.79 12.87
CA TYR A 290 19.95 15.56 12.19
C TYR A 290 18.67 14.74 12.04
N VAL A 291 17.58 15.45 11.76
CA VAL A 291 16.28 14.89 11.37
C VAL A 291 15.80 15.53 10.07
N ILE A 292 14.83 14.92 9.41
CA ILE A 292 14.06 15.56 8.35
C ILE A 292 12.77 16.12 8.95
N VAL A 293 12.50 17.40 8.71
CA VAL A 293 11.23 18.03 9.06
C VAL A 293 10.40 18.14 7.79
N SER A 294 9.42 17.25 7.63
CA SER A 294 8.65 17.16 6.39
C SER A 294 7.86 18.44 6.07
N GLN A 295 7.27 19.10 7.08
CA GLN A 295 6.52 20.36 6.90
C GLN A 295 6.97 21.42 7.92
N PRO A 296 8.05 22.19 7.64
CA PRO A 296 8.59 23.16 8.61
C PRO A 296 7.59 24.24 9.03
N SER A 297 6.75 24.73 8.09
CA SER A 297 5.73 25.74 8.40
C SER A 297 4.64 25.21 9.31
N TYR A 298 4.24 23.95 9.12
CA TYR A 298 3.30 23.26 10.00
C TYR A 298 3.91 23.10 11.39
N LEU A 299 5.13 22.56 11.48
CA LEU A 299 5.78 22.29 12.76
C LEU A 299 5.91 23.57 13.60
N LYS A 300 6.32 24.67 12.99
CA LYS A 300 6.40 25.99 13.63
C LYS A 300 5.03 26.49 14.12
N GLY A 301 4.00 26.39 13.27
CA GLY A 301 2.65 26.81 13.65
C GLY A 301 2.06 25.94 14.76
N MET A 302 2.32 24.63 14.70
CA MET A 302 1.84 23.65 15.65
C MET A 302 2.45 23.87 17.03
N THR A 303 3.77 24.15 17.15
CA THR A 303 4.36 24.44 18.48
C THR A 303 3.80 25.73 19.09
N ALA A 304 3.58 26.77 18.28
CA ALA A 304 2.92 27.99 18.75
C ALA A 304 1.45 27.75 19.16
N LEU A 305 0.74 26.87 18.45
CA LEU A 305 -0.62 26.48 18.79
C LEU A 305 -0.66 25.69 20.11
N LEU A 306 0.26 24.74 20.32
CA LEU A 306 0.38 24.03 21.60
C LEU A 306 0.66 24.99 22.76
N ASP A 307 1.54 25.98 22.57
CA ASP A 307 1.88 26.96 23.60
C ASP A 307 0.69 27.88 23.94
N SER A 308 -0.13 28.27 22.97
CA SER A 308 -1.29 29.14 23.19
C SER A 308 -2.55 28.41 23.66
N THR A 309 -2.67 27.10 23.41
CA THR A 309 -3.86 26.31 23.77
C THR A 309 -3.92 26.03 25.27
N PRO A 310 -5.07 26.17 25.96
CA PRO A 310 -5.19 25.82 27.38
C PRO A 310 -4.76 24.37 27.69
N LEU A 311 -4.06 24.15 28.81
CA LEU A 311 -3.55 22.82 29.15
C LEU A 311 -4.68 21.77 29.26
N ASP A 312 -5.84 22.17 29.79
CA ASP A 312 -6.99 21.26 29.91
C ASP A 312 -7.51 20.81 28.53
N THR A 313 -7.51 21.70 27.52
CA THR A 313 -7.84 21.35 26.13
C THR A 313 -6.82 20.36 25.56
N LEU A 314 -5.52 20.55 25.83
CA LEU A 314 -4.49 19.61 25.40
C LEU A 314 -4.65 18.23 26.06
N LYS A 315 -4.93 18.19 27.37
CA LYS A 315 -5.20 16.93 28.10
C LYS A 315 -6.41 16.21 27.52
N ALA A 316 -7.49 16.95 27.24
CA ALA A 316 -8.68 16.41 26.60
C ALA A 316 -8.39 15.85 25.19
N TYR A 317 -7.61 16.58 24.37
CA TYR A 317 -7.16 16.13 23.06
C TYR A 317 -6.34 14.84 23.13
N PHE A 318 -5.35 14.76 24.04
CA PHE A 318 -4.55 13.54 24.20
C PHE A 318 -5.36 12.36 24.75
N GLN A 319 -6.29 12.61 25.67
CA GLN A 319 -7.23 11.59 26.14
C GLN A 319 -8.10 11.07 24.99
N TRP A 320 -8.63 11.96 24.15
CA TRP A 320 -9.41 11.58 22.99
C TRP A 320 -8.62 10.72 22.00
N HIS A 321 -7.40 11.13 21.63
CA HIS A 321 -6.56 10.34 20.72
C HIS A 321 -6.20 8.97 21.31
N LEU A 322 -5.95 8.88 22.62
CA LEU A 322 -5.74 7.61 23.31
C LEU A 322 -6.98 6.69 23.24
N LEU A 323 -8.19 7.23 23.45
CA LEU A 323 -9.44 6.48 23.33
C LEU A 323 -9.67 6.03 21.89
N ARG A 324 -9.54 6.94 20.92
CA ARG A 324 -9.70 6.68 19.48
C ARG A 324 -8.78 5.55 19.02
N SER A 325 -7.49 5.61 19.36
CA SER A 325 -6.50 4.61 18.96
C SER A 325 -6.71 3.23 19.58
N ASN A 326 -7.55 3.10 20.62
CA ASN A 326 -7.74 1.84 21.35
C ASN A 326 -9.19 1.35 21.42
N ALA A 327 -10.16 2.13 20.93
CA ALA A 327 -11.60 1.83 21.03
C ALA A 327 -11.97 0.43 20.53
N ALA A 328 -11.33 -0.04 19.45
CA ALA A 328 -11.58 -1.36 18.85
C ALA A 328 -11.21 -2.56 19.75
N TYR A 329 -10.48 -2.31 20.85
CA TYR A 329 -9.93 -3.32 21.76
C TYR A 329 -10.51 -3.24 23.18
N LEU A 330 -11.49 -2.36 23.41
CA LEU A 330 -12.17 -2.20 24.69
C LEU A 330 -13.48 -3.02 24.72
N ASN A 331 -14.37 -2.74 25.67
CA ASN A 331 -15.69 -3.35 25.74
C ASN A 331 -16.63 -2.89 24.61
N LYS A 332 -17.81 -3.50 24.54
CA LYS A 332 -18.75 -3.32 23.43
C LYS A 332 -19.14 -1.86 23.21
N ALA A 333 -19.34 -1.09 24.28
CA ALA A 333 -19.79 0.30 24.18
C ALA A 333 -18.82 1.19 23.39
N PHE A 334 -17.51 1.11 23.66
CA PHE A 334 -16.50 1.86 22.90
C PHE A 334 -16.38 1.37 21.46
N VAL A 335 -16.44 0.05 21.26
CA VAL A 335 -16.38 -0.58 19.93
C VAL A 335 -17.56 -0.13 19.05
N ASP A 336 -18.76 -0.13 19.61
CA ASP A 336 -19.99 0.26 18.92
C ASP A 336 -19.99 1.75 18.58
N GLU A 337 -19.62 2.63 19.53
CA GLU A 337 -19.60 4.07 19.29
C GLU A 337 -18.54 4.44 18.25
N SER A 338 -17.34 3.85 18.33
CA SER A 338 -16.30 3.99 17.29
C SER A 338 -16.79 3.52 15.91
N PHE A 339 -17.46 2.37 15.85
CA PHE A 339 -18.05 1.87 14.61
C PHE A 339 -19.16 2.78 14.09
N SER A 340 -19.98 3.36 14.98
CA SER A 340 -21.06 4.26 14.61
C SER A 340 -20.57 5.46 13.80
N PHE A 341 -19.40 6.00 14.13
CA PHE A 341 -18.82 7.10 13.38
C PHE A 341 -17.91 6.63 12.24
N TYR A 342 -16.79 5.96 12.55
CA TYR A 342 -15.77 5.62 11.55
C TYR A 342 -16.24 4.53 10.56
N GLY A 343 -17.08 3.61 11.03
CA GLY A 343 -17.71 2.61 10.18
C GLY A 343 -18.86 3.21 9.38
N THR A 344 -19.88 3.74 10.07
CA THR A 344 -21.12 4.12 9.39
C THR A 344 -21.06 5.51 8.77
N VAL A 345 -20.80 6.58 9.55
CA VAL A 345 -20.84 7.96 9.04
C VAL A 345 -19.74 8.20 8.00
N LEU A 346 -18.51 7.78 8.31
CA LEU A 346 -17.36 8.10 7.48
C LEU A 346 -17.21 7.19 6.25
N SER A 347 -17.62 5.93 6.35
CA SER A 347 -17.39 4.93 5.28
C SER A 347 -18.65 4.25 4.75
N GLY A 348 -19.82 4.54 5.32
CA GLY A 348 -21.13 4.02 4.89
C GLY A 348 -21.41 2.57 5.26
N VAL A 349 -20.52 1.90 5.99
CA VAL A 349 -20.67 0.49 6.40
C VAL A 349 -21.88 0.36 7.31
N THR A 350 -22.72 -0.65 7.11
CA THR A 350 -23.98 -0.82 7.85
C THR A 350 -23.88 -1.85 8.97
N GLU A 351 -22.94 -2.78 8.90
CA GLU A 351 -22.71 -3.80 9.93
C GLU A 351 -21.23 -3.91 10.30
N GLN A 352 -20.95 -4.17 11.56
CA GLN A 352 -19.56 -4.37 11.96
C GLN A 352 -19.06 -5.73 11.46
N ARG A 353 -17.82 -5.78 10.98
CA ARG A 353 -17.17 -7.03 10.60
C ARG A 353 -17.27 -8.07 11.74
N PRO A 354 -17.55 -9.35 11.42
CA PRO A 354 -17.56 -10.43 12.42
C PRO A 354 -16.32 -10.40 13.30
N ARG A 355 -16.46 -10.71 14.60
CA ARG A 355 -15.37 -10.65 15.58
C ARG A 355 -14.13 -11.40 15.10
N TRP A 356 -14.30 -12.61 14.56
CA TRP A 356 -13.17 -13.40 14.04
C TRP A 356 -12.39 -12.69 12.91
N LYS A 357 -13.06 -11.99 11.98
CA LYS A 357 -12.37 -11.23 10.91
C LYS A 357 -11.54 -10.08 11.50
N ARG A 358 -12.08 -9.41 12.53
CA ARG A 358 -11.36 -8.36 13.27
C ARG A 358 -10.18 -8.94 14.05
N GLY A 359 -10.35 -10.12 14.66
CA GLY A 359 -9.31 -10.88 15.35
C GLY A 359 -8.16 -11.25 14.42
N VAL A 360 -8.48 -11.83 13.26
CA VAL A 360 -7.49 -12.13 12.20
C VAL A 360 -6.76 -10.87 11.75
N SER A 361 -7.46 -9.73 11.62
CA SER A 361 -6.83 -8.47 11.22
C SER A 361 -5.81 -7.98 12.25
N VAL A 362 -6.17 -7.96 13.55
CA VAL A 362 -5.26 -7.45 14.59
C VAL A 362 -4.09 -8.42 14.86
N THR A 363 -4.31 -9.73 14.77
CA THR A 363 -3.22 -10.71 14.87
C THR A 363 -2.23 -10.53 13.72
N GLN A 364 -2.71 -10.24 12.51
CA GLN A 364 -1.82 -9.91 11.39
C GLN A 364 -1.08 -8.60 11.60
N SER A 365 -1.70 -7.57 12.19
CA SER A 365 -0.98 -6.33 12.51
C SER A 365 0.18 -6.57 13.49
N ALA A 366 -0.02 -7.43 14.50
CA ALA A 366 1.00 -7.68 15.52
C ALA A 366 2.06 -8.73 15.12
N LEU A 367 1.67 -9.76 14.36
CA LEU A 367 2.45 -10.97 14.09
C LEU A 367 2.45 -11.33 12.60
N GLY A 368 2.34 -10.32 11.73
CA GLY A 368 2.06 -10.48 10.31
C GLY A 368 3.03 -11.36 9.54
N GLU A 369 4.34 -11.25 9.78
CA GLU A 369 5.34 -12.11 9.12
C GLU A 369 5.30 -13.55 9.63
N ALA A 370 5.02 -13.76 10.93
CA ALA A 370 4.87 -15.10 11.48
C ALA A 370 3.65 -15.83 10.89
N VAL A 371 2.52 -15.12 10.74
CA VAL A 371 1.35 -15.63 10.01
C VAL A 371 1.66 -15.82 8.52
N GLY A 372 2.39 -14.88 7.92
CA GLY A 372 2.76 -14.93 6.50
C GLY A 372 3.64 -16.10 6.12
N LYS A 373 4.55 -16.50 7.01
CA LYS A 373 5.36 -17.72 6.86
C LYS A 373 4.48 -18.96 6.73
N LEU A 374 3.52 -19.13 7.65
CA LEU A 374 2.57 -20.24 7.59
C LEU A 374 1.64 -20.16 6.37
N TYR A 375 1.28 -18.95 5.94
CA TYR A 375 0.45 -18.73 4.76
C TYR A 375 1.14 -19.18 3.48
N VAL A 376 2.40 -18.79 3.25
CA VAL A 376 3.10 -19.18 2.02
C VAL A 376 3.43 -20.66 1.98
N ASP A 377 3.76 -21.26 3.13
CA ASP A 377 3.98 -22.71 3.25
C ASP A 377 2.75 -23.53 2.81
N GLN A 378 1.54 -23.00 3.02
CA GLN A 378 0.29 -23.69 2.72
C GLN A 378 -0.35 -23.30 1.38
N TYR A 379 -0.25 -22.03 0.97
CA TYR A 379 -1.10 -21.47 -0.10
C TYR A 379 -0.32 -20.88 -1.29
N PHE A 380 1.02 -20.87 -1.26
CA PHE A 380 1.83 -20.29 -2.34
C PHE A 380 2.78 -21.30 -3.02
N PRO A 381 2.36 -21.95 -4.13
CA PRO A 381 3.20 -22.90 -4.83
C PRO A 381 4.36 -22.22 -5.59
N ALA A 382 5.54 -22.85 -5.56
CA ALA A 382 6.79 -22.30 -6.11
C ALA A 382 6.72 -21.92 -7.60
N GLU A 383 5.93 -22.63 -8.42
CA GLU A 383 5.76 -22.32 -9.85
C GLU A 383 5.21 -20.90 -10.11
N ARG A 384 4.39 -20.36 -9.19
CA ARG A 384 3.86 -18.98 -9.35
C ARG A 384 4.96 -17.95 -9.28
N LYS A 385 5.95 -18.14 -8.40
CA LYS A 385 7.11 -17.27 -8.30
C LYS A 385 7.92 -17.27 -9.59
N ALA A 386 8.19 -18.43 -10.17
CA ALA A 386 8.94 -18.55 -11.41
C ALA A 386 8.25 -17.85 -12.60
N ARG A 387 6.93 -18.04 -12.78
CA ARG A 387 6.17 -17.32 -13.83
C ARG A 387 6.14 -15.82 -13.62
N MET A 388 6.02 -15.38 -12.36
CA MET A 388 6.06 -13.96 -12.03
C MET A 388 7.43 -13.33 -12.33
N GLU A 389 8.52 -14.03 -12.05
CA GLU A 389 9.88 -13.60 -12.39
C GLU A 389 10.08 -13.45 -13.90
N GLU A 390 9.50 -14.33 -14.71
CA GLU A 390 9.52 -14.22 -16.16
C GLU A 390 8.76 -12.98 -16.66
N LEU A 391 7.56 -12.72 -16.13
CA LEU A 391 6.79 -11.51 -16.43
C LEU A 391 7.59 -10.24 -16.11
N VAL A 392 8.17 -10.16 -14.91
CA VAL A 392 8.99 -9.00 -14.50
C VAL A 392 10.17 -8.79 -15.44
N LYS A 393 10.90 -9.86 -15.80
CA LYS A 393 12.02 -9.78 -16.76
C LYS A 393 11.57 -9.27 -18.13
N ASN A 394 10.43 -9.75 -18.63
CA ASN A 394 9.86 -9.32 -19.91
C ASN A 394 9.46 -7.83 -19.90
N LEU A 395 8.87 -7.35 -18.80
CA LEU A 395 8.53 -5.94 -18.65
C LEU A 395 9.77 -5.05 -18.53
N LEU A 396 10.79 -5.43 -17.75
CA LEU A 396 12.05 -4.67 -17.65
C LEU A 396 12.77 -4.57 -19.00
N ALA A 397 12.84 -5.67 -19.75
CA ALA A 397 13.41 -5.68 -21.10
C ALA A 397 12.62 -4.79 -22.08
N THR A 398 11.30 -4.75 -21.92
CA THR A 398 10.43 -3.89 -22.72
C THR A 398 10.60 -2.41 -22.38
N TYR A 399 10.68 -2.07 -21.09
CA TYR A 399 11.00 -0.71 -20.61
C TYR A 399 12.30 -0.21 -21.20
N LYS A 400 13.36 -1.03 -21.16
CA LYS A 400 14.66 -0.70 -21.74
C LYS A 400 14.52 -0.30 -23.21
N THR A 401 13.83 -1.11 -24.00
CA THR A 401 13.62 -0.82 -25.43
C THR A 401 12.73 0.40 -25.65
N SER A 402 11.77 0.64 -24.76
CA SER A 402 10.83 1.75 -24.87
C SER A 402 11.52 3.10 -24.60
N ILE A 403 12.36 3.18 -23.56
CA ILE A 403 13.17 4.37 -23.23
C ILE A 403 14.04 4.80 -24.42
N ASP A 404 14.68 3.85 -25.10
CA ASP A 404 15.54 4.15 -26.26
C ASP A 404 14.77 4.84 -27.39
N LYS A 405 13.49 4.51 -27.55
CA LYS A 405 12.61 4.98 -28.63
C LYS A 405 11.81 6.26 -28.30
N LEU A 406 11.91 6.80 -27.08
CA LEU A 406 11.19 8.03 -26.72
C LEU A 406 11.61 9.20 -27.62
N ASP A 407 10.66 9.93 -28.18
CA ASP A 407 10.92 11.06 -29.06
C ASP A 407 11.05 12.40 -28.32
N TRP A 408 10.52 12.45 -27.09
CA TRP A 408 10.43 13.66 -26.28
C TRP A 408 11.59 13.83 -25.28
N MET A 409 12.43 12.81 -25.12
CA MET A 409 13.53 12.80 -24.14
C MET A 409 14.91 12.86 -24.80
N THR A 410 15.79 13.72 -24.30
CA THR A 410 17.16 13.86 -24.81
C THR A 410 17.99 12.59 -24.60
N PRO A 411 19.04 12.34 -25.42
CA PRO A 411 19.96 11.21 -25.21
C PRO A 411 20.61 11.18 -23.82
N ALA A 412 20.86 12.34 -23.22
CA ALA A 412 21.47 12.44 -21.90
C ALA A 412 20.55 11.90 -20.79
N THR A 413 19.29 12.32 -20.78
CA THR A 413 18.31 11.84 -19.79
C THR A 413 17.89 10.41 -20.04
N LYS A 414 17.81 9.95 -21.29
CA LYS A 414 17.63 8.51 -21.61
C LYS A 414 18.74 7.65 -21.00
N LYS A 415 20.00 8.09 -21.06
CA LYS A 415 21.13 7.38 -20.44
C LYS A 415 20.95 7.25 -18.92
N GLN A 416 20.46 8.29 -18.25
CA GLN A 416 20.17 8.26 -16.81
C GLN A 416 18.98 7.35 -16.49
N ALA A 417 17.90 7.41 -17.29
CA ALA A 417 16.75 6.51 -17.16
C ALA A 417 17.15 5.03 -17.32
N GLN A 418 18.03 4.72 -18.28
CA GLN A 418 18.61 3.38 -18.43
C GLN A 418 19.46 2.98 -17.23
N ALA A 419 20.26 3.91 -16.68
CA ALA A 419 21.06 3.65 -15.48
C ALA A 419 20.17 3.34 -14.25
N LYS A 420 19.03 4.05 -14.12
CA LYS A 420 18.03 3.76 -13.09
C LYS A 420 17.37 2.40 -13.29
N LEU A 421 16.89 2.13 -14.50
CA LEU A 421 16.24 0.86 -14.86
C LEU A 421 17.16 -0.34 -14.61
N ALA A 422 18.46 -0.22 -14.92
CA ALA A 422 19.45 -1.28 -14.72
C ALA A 422 19.68 -1.63 -13.25
N LYS A 423 19.28 -0.76 -12.32
CA LYS A 423 19.42 -0.95 -10.86
C LYS A 423 18.13 -1.37 -10.18
N PHE A 424 17.02 -1.56 -10.91
CA PHE A 424 15.78 -2.04 -10.33
C PHE A 424 15.99 -3.42 -9.69
N THR A 425 15.54 -3.57 -8.45
CA THR A 425 15.42 -4.87 -7.79
C THR A 425 13.95 -5.26 -7.68
N TYR A 426 13.69 -6.56 -7.52
CA TYR A 426 12.32 -7.05 -7.33
C TYR A 426 12.25 -8.12 -6.25
N LYS A 427 11.13 -8.16 -5.53
CA LYS A 427 10.81 -9.12 -4.48
C LYS A 427 9.45 -9.76 -4.75
N ILE A 428 9.37 -11.10 -4.76
CA ILE A 428 8.19 -11.84 -5.21
C ILE A 428 7.81 -12.92 -4.19
N GLY A 429 6.55 -12.90 -3.78
CA GLY A 429 5.93 -13.86 -2.88
C GLY A 429 6.14 -13.55 -1.40
N TYR A 430 7.36 -13.68 -0.92
CA TYR A 430 7.70 -13.67 0.51
C TYR A 430 9.18 -13.33 0.79
N PRO A 431 9.51 -12.86 2.00
CA PRO A 431 10.88 -12.52 2.37
C PRO A 431 11.81 -13.73 2.46
N ASN A 432 13.09 -13.52 2.16
CA ASN A 432 14.13 -14.53 2.33
C ASN A 432 14.50 -14.74 3.82
N LYS A 433 14.25 -13.72 4.65
CA LYS A 433 14.54 -13.69 6.07
C LYS A 433 13.28 -13.28 6.83
N TRP A 434 12.87 -14.10 7.79
CA TRP A 434 11.70 -13.84 8.61
C TRP A 434 12.07 -13.01 9.84
N ARG A 435 11.16 -12.12 10.24
CA ARG A 435 11.25 -11.37 11.49
C ARG A 435 11.29 -12.29 12.72
N ASP A 436 12.15 -11.95 13.68
CA ASP A 436 12.17 -12.58 15.00
C ASP A 436 11.20 -11.87 15.95
N TYR A 437 10.27 -12.61 16.53
CA TYR A 437 9.28 -12.15 17.51
C TYR A 437 9.62 -12.56 18.96
N SER A 438 10.84 -13.04 19.22
CA SER A 438 11.26 -13.53 20.54
C SER A 438 11.02 -12.54 21.68
N ALA A 439 11.31 -11.25 21.45
CA ALA A 439 11.14 -10.16 22.44
C ALA A 439 9.70 -9.65 22.58
N LEU A 440 8.75 -10.09 21.75
CA LEU A 440 7.35 -9.71 21.88
C LEU A 440 6.65 -10.64 22.88
N THR A 441 6.24 -10.08 24.01
CA THR A 441 5.43 -10.78 25.02
C THR A 441 3.95 -10.64 24.73
N ILE A 442 3.28 -11.78 24.57
CA ILE A 442 1.82 -11.88 24.41
C ILE A 442 1.23 -12.58 25.63
N SER A 443 0.11 -12.07 26.13
CA SER A 443 -0.67 -12.64 27.22
C SER A 443 -2.10 -12.88 26.76
N LYS A 444 -2.60 -14.09 26.96
CA LYS A 444 -3.95 -14.48 26.53
C LYS A 444 -5.07 -13.65 27.18
N ASP A 445 -4.84 -13.08 28.36
CA ASP A 445 -5.86 -12.38 29.16
C ASP A 445 -5.74 -10.84 29.11
N ASP A 446 -4.88 -10.31 28.24
CA ASP A 446 -4.52 -8.87 28.18
C ASP A 446 -4.43 -8.35 26.73
N LEU A 447 -5.59 -8.20 26.08
CA LEU A 447 -5.64 -7.71 24.69
C LEU A 447 -5.06 -6.30 24.54
N VAL A 448 -5.46 -5.35 25.38
CA VAL A 448 -5.01 -3.96 25.25
C VAL A 448 -3.50 -3.88 25.48
N GLY A 449 -2.97 -4.55 26.51
CA GLY A 449 -1.53 -4.62 26.70
C GLY A 449 -0.81 -5.36 25.58
N ASN A 450 -1.39 -6.40 24.96
CA ASN A 450 -0.81 -7.04 23.77
C ASN A 450 -0.69 -6.04 22.60
N VAL A 451 -1.74 -5.25 22.36
CA VAL A 451 -1.73 -4.22 21.31
C VAL A 451 -0.64 -3.19 21.60
N LEU A 452 -0.58 -2.63 22.81
CA LEU A 452 0.43 -1.64 23.18
C LEU A 452 1.86 -2.20 23.10
N ARG A 453 2.10 -3.43 23.59
CA ARG A 453 3.39 -4.12 23.47
C ARG A 453 3.77 -4.38 22.01
N SER A 454 2.81 -4.75 21.15
CA SER A 454 3.08 -4.96 19.71
C SER A 454 3.49 -3.67 19.01
N ARG A 455 2.81 -2.54 19.30
CA ARG A 455 3.16 -1.22 18.77
C ARG A 455 4.53 -0.76 19.24
N GLN A 456 4.84 -0.92 20.52
CA GLN A 456 6.18 -0.64 21.06
C GLN A 456 7.24 -1.53 20.43
N PHE A 457 6.94 -2.81 20.19
CA PHE A 457 7.85 -3.74 19.55
C PHE A 457 8.16 -3.34 18.10
N ASP A 458 7.16 -2.88 17.35
CA ASP A 458 7.33 -2.29 16.02
C ASP A 458 8.12 -0.98 16.07
N TYR A 459 7.77 -0.06 16.98
CA TYR A 459 8.52 1.18 17.19
C TYR A 459 10.00 0.92 17.46
N ASN A 460 10.29 -0.01 18.37
CA ASN A 460 11.67 -0.37 18.73
C ASN A 460 12.42 -1.01 17.56
N LYS A 461 11.74 -1.79 16.71
CA LYS A 461 12.34 -2.32 15.48
C LYS A 461 12.82 -1.17 14.59
N GLU A 462 11.94 -0.21 14.31
CA GLU A 462 12.26 0.95 13.47
C GLU A 462 13.36 1.81 14.12
N LEU A 463 13.23 2.14 15.41
CA LEU A 463 14.25 2.90 16.16
C LEU A 463 15.63 2.26 16.12
N ASN A 464 15.69 0.93 16.16
CA ASN A 464 16.93 0.17 16.13
C ASN A 464 17.59 0.11 14.74
N LYS A 465 16.98 0.69 13.71
CA LYS A 465 17.61 0.89 12.39
C LYS A 465 18.57 2.07 12.37
N LEU A 466 18.32 3.11 13.17
CA LEU A 466 19.18 4.29 13.23
C LEU A 466 20.62 3.91 13.61
N GLY A 467 21.58 4.40 12.82
CA GLY A 467 23.01 4.09 12.98
C GLY A 467 23.45 2.72 12.44
N LYS A 468 22.53 1.91 11.89
CA LYS A 468 22.85 0.64 11.22
C LYS A 468 22.87 0.77 9.70
N PRO A 469 23.52 -0.16 8.97
CA PRO A 469 23.39 -0.26 7.52
C PRO A 469 21.95 -0.55 7.10
N ILE A 470 21.58 -0.13 5.88
CA ILE A 470 20.28 -0.44 5.28
C ILE A 470 20.08 -1.94 5.14
N ASP A 471 18.98 -2.46 5.70
CA ASP A 471 18.52 -3.82 5.43
C ASP A 471 17.80 -3.86 4.09
N ARG A 472 18.49 -4.35 3.05
CA ARG A 472 17.93 -4.45 1.70
C ARG A 472 17.00 -5.66 1.51
N ASP A 473 16.97 -6.58 2.46
CA ASP A 473 16.10 -7.77 2.42
C ASP A 473 14.73 -7.52 3.07
N GLU A 474 14.55 -6.39 3.77
CA GLU A 474 13.31 -6.03 4.46
C GLU A 474 12.12 -5.81 3.50
N TRP A 475 10.92 -6.21 3.91
CA TRP A 475 9.68 -6.00 3.16
C TRP A 475 8.78 -4.97 3.83
N GLY A 476 8.11 -4.13 3.03
CA GLY A 476 7.08 -3.20 3.51
C GLY A 476 5.68 -3.81 3.63
N MET A 477 5.47 -5.03 3.12
CA MET A 477 4.18 -5.72 3.13
C MET A 477 4.35 -7.20 3.47
N THR A 478 3.37 -7.77 4.18
CA THR A 478 3.34 -9.21 4.48
C THR A 478 2.95 -10.04 3.26
N PRO A 479 3.37 -11.31 3.15
CA PRO A 479 3.06 -12.17 2.00
C PRO A 479 1.56 -12.32 1.68
N GLN A 480 0.71 -12.27 2.71
CA GLN A 480 -0.73 -12.41 2.60
C GLN A 480 -1.45 -11.09 2.26
N THR A 481 -0.73 -9.98 2.09
CA THR A 481 -1.31 -8.70 1.67
C THR A 481 -1.70 -8.76 0.18
N VAL A 482 -2.93 -8.37 -0.16
CA VAL A 482 -3.37 -8.25 -1.57
C VAL A 482 -3.07 -6.83 -2.05
N ASN A 483 -1.82 -6.57 -2.40
CA ASN A 483 -1.37 -5.31 -2.97
C ASN A 483 -0.02 -5.50 -3.68
N ALA A 484 0.58 -4.44 -4.19
CA ALA A 484 1.97 -4.35 -4.63
C ALA A 484 2.55 -2.98 -4.22
N TYR A 485 3.86 -2.79 -4.34
CA TYR A 485 4.46 -1.47 -4.14
C TYR A 485 5.78 -1.27 -4.89
N TYR A 486 6.10 0.00 -5.14
CA TYR A 486 7.43 0.51 -5.44
C TYR A 486 7.99 1.30 -4.25
N ASN A 487 9.27 1.11 -3.94
CA ASN A 487 10.01 1.96 -3.00
C ASN A 487 11.09 2.77 -3.77
N PRO A 488 11.02 4.12 -3.79
CA PRO A 488 11.98 4.96 -4.49
C PRO A 488 13.39 4.91 -3.90
N GLU A 489 13.53 4.88 -2.57
CA GLU A 489 14.80 4.91 -1.86
C GLU A 489 15.59 3.59 -2.02
N MET A 490 14.87 2.51 -2.31
CA MET A 490 15.43 1.18 -2.57
C MET A 490 15.51 0.85 -4.06
N ASN A 491 14.82 1.62 -4.89
CA ASN A 491 14.57 1.38 -6.31
C ASN A 491 14.09 -0.07 -6.55
N GLU A 492 13.08 -0.49 -5.79
CA GLU A 492 12.58 -1.87 -5.80
C GLU A 492 11.07 -1.98 -5.98
N ILE A 493 10.62 -3.06 -6.62
CA ILE A 493 9.21 -3.43 -6.78
C ILE A 493 8.90 -4.73 -6.04
N VAL A 494 7.76 -4.81 -5.37
CA VAL A 494 7.43 -5.93 -4.49
C VAL A 494 6.01 -6.43 -4.71
N PHE A 495 5.89 -7.76 -4.84
CA PHE A 495 4.63 -8.46 -5.09
C PHE A 495 4.42 -9.57 -4.06
N PRO A 496 3.67 -9.32 -2.96
CA PRO A 496 3.24 -10.34 -2.01
C PRO A 496 2.56 -11.56 -2.67
N ALA A 497 2.66 -12.72 -2.03
CA ALA A 497 2.08 -13.97 -2.52
C ALA A 497 0.57 -13.89 -2.79
N ALA A 498 -0.19 -13.17 -1.96
CA ALA A 498 -1.65 -13.16 -2.07
C ALA A 498 -2.19 -12.43 -3.30
N ILE A 499 -1.48 -11.46 -3.88
CA ILE A 499 -1.92 -10.82 -5.14
C ILE A 499 -1.65 -11.69 -6.37
N LEU A 500 -0.81 -12.73 -6.25
CA LEU A 500 -0.49 -13.67 -7.35
C LEU A 500 -1.57 -14.76 -7.49
N GLN A 501 -2.81 -14.30 -7.57
CA GLN A 501 -4.04 -15.09 -7.65
C GLN A 501 -5.04 -14.40 -8.59
N ALA A 502 -6.03 -15.14 -9.06
CA ALA A 502 -7.07 -14.58 -9.92
C ALA A 502 -7.87 -13.48 -9.16
N PRO A 503 -8.26 -12.38 -9.83
CA PRO A 503 -8.17 -12.14 -11.27
C PRO A 503 -6.86 -11.50 -11.75
N PHE A 504 -5.89 -11.25 -10.85
CA PHE A 504 -4.62 -10.62 -11.22
C PHE A 504 -3.70 -11.59 -11.97
N PHE A 505 -3.53 -12.79 -11.41
CA PHE A 505 -2.71 -13.85 -12.00
C PHE A 505 -3.43 -15.19 -11.98
N ASN A 506 -3.57 -15.81 -13.14
CA ASN A 506 -4.15 -17.13 -13.29
C ASN A 506 -3.16 -18.07 -13.99
N ALA A 507 -2.66 -19.06 -13.25
CA ALA A 507 -1.70 -20.03 -13.76
C ALA A 507 -2.27 -20.92 -14.88
N ASP A 508 -3.59 -21.13 -14.90
CA ASP A 508 -4.29 -21.98 -15.87
C ASP A 508 -4.79 -21.19 -17.11
N ALA A 509 -4.60 -19.87 -17.14
CA ALA A 509 -5.05 -19.01 -18.24
C ALA A 509 -3.97 -18.78 -19.31
N ASP A 510 -4.44 -18.44 -20.52
CA ASP A 510 -3.61 -17.89 -21.59
C ASP A 510 -2.93 -16.58 -21.16
N ASP A 511 -1.72 -16.33 -21.64
CA ASP A 511 -0.91 -15.23 -21.11
C ASP A 511 -1.47 -13.83 -21.42
N ALA A 512 -2.34 -13.67 -22.41
CA ALA A 512 -2.93 -12.36 -22.71
C ALA A 512 -3.57 -11.71 -21.47
N VAL A 513 -4.34 -12.48 -20.68
CA VAL A 513 -4.98 -11.94 -19.46
C VAL A 513 -3.96 -11.68 -18.36
N ASN A 514 -2.94 -12.53 -18.20
CA ASN A 514 -1.91 -12.32 -17.17
C ASN A 514 -1.09 -11.06 -17.46
N TYR A 515 -0.73 -10.81 -18.72
CA TYR A 515 -0.06 -9.56 -19.10
C TYR A 515 -0.98 -8.34 -18.93
N GLY A 516 -2.28 -8.47 -19.23
CA GLY A 516 -3.25 -7.38 -19.04
C GLY A 516 -3.52 -7.07 -17.56
N ALA A 517 -3.56 -8.10 -16.72
CA ALA A 517 -3.85 -8.01 -15.30
C ALA A 517 -2.57 -7.80 -14.48
N ILE A 518 -1.93 -8.87 -13.96
CA ILE A 518 -0.71 -8.71 -13.14
C ILE A 518 0.44 -8.05 -13.92
N GLY A 519 0.54 -8.24 -15.24
CA GLY A 519 1.52 -7.52 -16.07
C GLY A 519 1.29 -6.01 -16.07
N GLY A 520 0.03 -5.57 -16.10
CA GLY A 520 -0.34 -4.17 -15.92
C GLY A 520 0.10 -3.63 -14.54
N VAL A 521 -0.09 -4.42 -13.48
CA VAL A 521 0.39 -4.08 -12.12
C VAL A 521 1.91 -4.02 -12.06
N ILE A 522 2.64 -4.97 -12.68
CA ILE A 522 4.11 -4.91 -12.76
C ILE A 522 4.57 -3.65 -13.48
N GLY A 523 3.92 -3.33 -14.60
CA GLY A 523 4.21 -2.12 -15.36
C GLY A 523 3.94 -0.86 -14.55
N HIS A 524 2.89 -0.87 -13.73
CA HIS A 524 2.53 0.20 -12.81
C HIS A 524 3.63 0.40 -11.75
N GLU A 525 4.08 -0.65 -11.06
CA GLU A 525 5.16 -0.53 -10.06
C GLU A 525 6.49 -0.08 -10.69
N ILE A 526 6.83 -0.53 -11.90
CA ILE A 526 8.04 -0.04 -12.60
C ILE A 526 7.87 1.44 -12.99
N SER A 527 6.66 1.83 -13.42
CA SER A 527 6.34 3.21 -13.79
C SER A 527 6.50 4.18 -12.63
N HIS A 528 6.24 3.77 -11.39
CA HIS A 528 6.47 4.62 -10.22
C HIS A 528 7.91 5.09 -10.10
N GLY A 529 8.89 4.33 -10.57
CA GLY A 529 10.28 4.82 -10.64
C GLY A 529 10.50 5.97 -11.63
N PHE A 530 9.49 6.31 -12.43
CA PHE A 530 9.53 7.35 -13.45
C PHE A 530 8.26 8.22 -13.45
N ASP A 531 7.44 8.19 -12.40
CA ASP A 531 6.31 9.11 -12.26
C ASP A 531 6.76 10.50 -11.79
N ASP A 532 5.82 11.40 -11.46
CA ASP A 532 6.14 12.77 -11.03
C ASP A 532 6.99 12.84 -9.75
N GLN A 533 6.99 11.80 -8.91
CA GLN A 533 7.79 11.72 -7.69
C GLN A 533 9.04 10.86 -7.91
N GLY A 534 8.87 9.63 -8.39
CA GLY A 534 9.98 8.69 -8.55
C GLY A 534 10.99 9.12 -9.59
N ALA A 535 10.61 9.88 -10.63
CA ALA A 535 11.56 10.47 -11.57
C ALA A 535 12.59 11.41 -10.91
N GLN A 536 12.32 11.89 -9.69
CA GLN A 536 13.23 12.75 -8.93
C GLN A 536 14.30 11.96 -8.16
N TYR A 537 14.17 10.64 -8.09
CA TYR A 537 15.15 9.74 -7.48
C TYR A 537 16.01 9.07 -8.55
N ASP A 538 17.31 8.97 -8.33
CA ASP A 538 18.20 8.21 -9.22
C ASP A 538 18.13 6.70 -8.96
N GLY A 539 18.93 5.93 -9.71
CA GLY A 539 18.94 4.47 -9.61
C GLY A 539 19.49 3.89 -8.31
N ASP A 540 20.12 4.71 -7.47
CA ASP A 540 20.58 4.32 -6.14
C ASP A 540 19.57 4.71 -5.06
N GLY A 541 18.47 5.38 -5.43
CA GLY A 541 17.43 5.81 -4.51
C GLY A 541 17.68 7.18 -3.87
N ASN A 542 18.54 8.01 -4.48
CA ASN A 542 18.80 9.37 -3.99
C ASN A 542 18.00 10.42 -4.78
N LEU A 543 17.31 11.30 -4.07
CA LEU A 543 16.63 12.49 -4.56
C LEU A 543 17.65 13.44 -5.17
N ARG A 544 17.75 13.40 -6.50
CA ARG A 544 18.76 14.09 -7.31
C ARG A 544 18.16 14.45 -8.65
N ASP A 545 18.35 15.70 -9.08
CA ASP A 545 17.99 16.06 -10.46
C ASP A 545 18.98 15.44 -11.45
N TRP A 546 18.47 14.57 -12.32
CA TRP A 546 19.21 13.90 -13.38
C TRP A 546 18.66 14.18 -14.78
N TRP A 547 17.72 15.12 -14.88
CA TRP A 547 17.05 15.51 -16.11
C TRP A 547 17.61 16.81 -16.67
N THR A 548 17.47 17.03 -17.98
CA THR A 548 17.72 18.35 -18.55
C THR A 548 16.49 19.25 -18.39
N ALA A 549 16.69 20.57 -18.45
CA ALA A 549 15.58 21.52 -18.42
C ALA A 549 14.56 21.32 -19.56
N ALA A 550 15.02 20.87 -20.74
CA ALA A 550 14.15 20.57 -21.87
C ALA A 550 13.27 19.34 -21.58
N ASP A 551 13.84 18.31 -20.96
CA ASP A 551 13.12 17.09 -20.59
C ASP A 551 12.10 17.34 -19.47
N HIS A 552 12.46 18.17 -18.48
CA HIS A 552 11.51 18.67 -17.46
C HIS A 552 10.31 19.35 -18.10
N LYS A 553 10.56 20.26 -19.06
CA LYS A 553 9.47 20.97 -19.77
C LYS A 553 8.58 20.01 -20.57
N ALA A 554 9.18 19.03 -21.26
CA ALA A 554 8.44 18.05 -22.04
C ALA A 554 7.58 17.14 -21.15
N PHE A 555 8.13 16.69 -20.02
CA PHE A 555 7.43 15.89 -19.03
C PHE A 555 6.27 16.66 -18.39
N ALA A 556 6.52 17.90 -17.94
CA ALA A 556 5.49 18.77 -17.37
C ALA A 556 4.33 19.03 -18.35
N ALA A 557 4.61 19.16 -19.65
CA ALA A 557 3.55 19.31 -20.66
C ALA A 557 2.68 18.05 -20.77
N LYS A 558 3.29 16.85 -20.78
CA LYS A 558 2.56 15.58 -20.83
C LYS A 558 1.78 15.30 -19.56
N THR A 559 2.37 15.54 -18.40
CA THR A 559 1.70 15.34 -17.11
C THR A 559 0.55 16.31 -16.92
N LYS A 560 0.70 17.58 -17.35
CA LYS A 560 -0.41 18.54 -17.37
C LYS A 560 -1.60 18.04 -18.20
N MET A 561 -1.36 17.46 -19.39
CA MET A 561 -2.45 16.89 -20.19
C MET A 561 -3.18 15.77 -19.43
N LEU A 562 -2.45 14.95 -18.67
CA LEU A 562 -3.05 13.88 -17.87
C LEU A 562 -3.84 14.42 -16.68
N VAL A 563 -3.33 15.43 -15.98
CA VAL A 563 -4.09 16.17 -14.95
C VAL A 563 -5.39 16.70 -15.54
N ASP A 564 -5.31 17.42 -16.66
CA ASP A 564 -6.47 18.03 -17.32
C ASP A 564 -7.49 16.97 -17.76
N GLN A 565 -7.05 15.76 -18.18
CA GLN A 565 -7.94 14.64 -18.50
C GLN A 565 -8.68 14.14 -17.26
N TYR A 566 -7.98 13.95 -16.14
CA TYR A 566 -8.56 13.35 -14.93
C TYR A 566 -9.41 14.32 -14.12
N ASP A 567 -9.13 15.63 -14.17
CA ASP A 567 -9.98 16.67 -13.55
C ASP A 567 -11.42 16.68 -14.11
N GLN A 568 -11.63 16.16 -15.33
CA GLN A 568 -12.96 16.03 -15.93
C GLN A 568 -13.77 14.86 -15.35
N PHE A 569 -13.13 13.93 -14.64
CA PHE A 569 -13.80 12.75 -14.11
C PHE A 569 -14.49 13.05 -12.78
N SER A 570 -15.77 12.70 -12.70
CA SER A 570 -16.60 12.90 -11.52
C SER A 570 -17.30 11.59 -11.17
N PRO A 571 -16.85 10.86 -10.12
CA PRO A 571 -17.51 9.63 -9.69
C PRO A 571 -18.85 9.91 -8.98
N LEU A 572 -19.01 11.10 -8.42
CA LEU A 572 -20.20 11.56 -7.69
C LEU A 572 -20.50 13.00 -8.10
N PRO A 573 -21.77 13.40 -8.28
CA PRO A 573 -22.12 14.78 -8.62
C PRO A 573 -21.49 15.79 -7.67
N GLY A 574 -20.76 16.77 -8.22
CA GLY A 574 -20.07 17.82 -7.44
C GLY A 574 -18.71 17.42 -6.87
N TYR A 575 -18.30 16.14 -6.99
CA TYR A 575 -16.97 15.68 -6.61
C TYR A 575 -16.20 15.25 -7.85
N HIS A 576 -15.11 15.96 -8.13
CA HIS A 576 -14.21 15.66 -9.23
C HIS A 576 -12.97 14.96 -8.69
N VAL A 577 -12.39 14.06 -9.49
CA VAL A 577 -11.04 13.55 -9.25
C VAL A 577 -10.09 14.75 -9.28
N ASN A 578 -9.20 14.83 -8.30
CA ASN A 578 -8.10 15.78 -8.33
C ASN A 578 -6.95 15.18 -9.14
N GLY A 579 -6.82 15.60 -10.39
CA GLY A 579 -5.83 15.09 -11.34
C GLY A 579 -4.39 15.30 -10.85
N GLN A 580 -4.13 16.35 -10.07
CA GLN A 580 -2.82 16.63 -9.49
C GLN A 580 -2.50 15.71 -8.30
N LEU A 581 -3.48 15.45 -7.43
CA LEU A 581 -3.35 14.48 -6.33
C LEU A 581 -3.11 13.06 -6.88
N THR A 582 -3.81 12.72 -7.96
CA THR A 582 -3.78 11.38 -8.55
C THR A 582 -2.71 11.17 -9.62
N LEU A 583 -1.87 12.18 -9.86
CA LEU A 583 -0.99 12.22 -11.03
C LEU A 583 -0.04 11.02 -11.11
N GLY A 584 0.65 10.68 -10.02
CA GLY A 584 1.62 9.57 -10.02
C GLY A 584 0.97 8.24 -10.37
N GLU A 585 -0.17 7.95 -9.74
CA GLU A 585 -0.96 6.75 -10.01
C GLU A 585 -1.50 6.71 -11.44
N ASN A 586 -1.95 7.85 -11.96
CA ASN A 586 -2.45 7.94 -13.33
C ASN A 586 -1.32 7.75 -14.36
N ILE A 587 -0.12 8.28 -14.09
CA ILE A 587 1.07 8.03 -14.92
C ILE A 587 1.40 6.54 -14.89
N ALA A 588 1.37 5.94 -13.70
CA ALA A 588 1.72 4.55 -13.48
C ALA A 588 0.74 3.58 -14.16
N ASP A 589 -0.56 3.84 -14.08
CA ASP A 589 -1.57 3.07 -14.81
C ASP A 589 -1.42 3.21 -16.33
N ASN A 590 -1.27 4.45 -16.81
CA ASN A 590 -1.21 4.74 -18.24
C ASN A 590 0.04 4.15 -18.90
N SER A 591 1.18 4.27 -18.22
CA SER A 591 2.45 3.76 -18.73
C SER A 591 2.60 2.27 -18.49
N GLY A 592 2.13 1.79 -17.33
CA GLY A 592 2.19 0.38 -16.96
C GLY A 592 1.44 -0.50 -17.93
N VAL A 593 0.21 -0.14 -18.30
CA VAL A 593 -0.55 -0.91 -19.29
C VAL A 593 0.04 -0.83 -20.70
N ALA A 594 0.65 0.31 -21.07
CA ALA A 594 1.32 0.47 -22.36
C ALA A 594 2.54 -0.46 -22.48
N ILE A 595 3.37 -0.51 -21.43
CA ILE A 595 4.54 -1.41 -21.38
C ILE A 595 4.10 -2.85 -21.31
N ALA A 596 3.10 -3.18 -20.48
CA ALA A 596 2.59 -4.54 -20.38
C ALA A 596 2.08 -5.05 -21.73
N TYR A 597 1.42 -4.21 -22.53
CA TYR A 597 0.96 -4.57 -23.88
C TYR A 597 2.14 -4.82 -24.83
N LYS A 598 3.17 -3.95 -24.81
CA LYS A 598 4.41 -4.15 -25.57
C LYS A 598 5.12 -5.46 -25.16
N ALA A 599 5.15 -5.77 -23.86
CA ALA A 599 5.76 -6.99 -23.32
C ALA A 599 4.98 -8.25 -23.70
N TYR A 600 3.65 -8.17 -23.72
CA TYR A 600 2.79 -9.22 -24.25
C TYR A 600 3.09 -9.49 -25.73
N LYS A 601 3.16 -8.45 -26.55
CA LYS A 601 3.51 -8.61 -27.98
C LYS A 601 4.89 -9.23 -28.15
N LEU A 602 5.85 -8.87 -27.30
CA LEU A 602 7.20 -9.43 -27.33
C LEU A 602 7.21 -10.94 -27.00
N SER A 603 6.43 -11.38 -26.01
CA SER A 603 6.38 -12.79 -25.59
C SER A 603 5.76 -13.73 -26.64
N LEU A 604 4.99 -13.17 -27.58
CA LEU A 604 4.46 -13.95 -28.70
C LEU A 604 5.54 -14.39 -29.69
N HIS A 605 6.73 -13.77 -29.69
CA HIS A 605 7.83 -14.07 -30.64
C HIS A 605 7.35 -14.12 -32.11
N GLY A 606 6.46 -13.20 -32.49
CA GLY A 606 5.87 -13.12 -33.82
C GLY A 606 4.77 -14.14 -34.12
N LYS A 607 4.43 -15.03 -33.19
CA LYS A 607 3.31 -15.98 -33.33
C LYS A 607 1.97 -15.27 -33.18
N LYS A 608 0.95 -15.74 -33.90
CA LYS A 608 -0.42 -15.27 -33.70
C LYS A 608 -0.99 -15.90 -32.43
N PRO A 609 -1.51 -15.10 -31.47
CA PRO A 609 -2.12 -15.65 -30.27
C PRO A 609 -3.43 -16.37 -30.63
N PRO A 610 -3.82 -17.41 -29.87
CA PRO A 610 -5.08 -18.10 -30.11
C PRO A 610 -6.28 -17.18 -29.88
N VAL A 611 -7.37 -17.40 -30.61
CA VAL A 611 -8.69 -16.86 -30.28
C VAL A 611 -9.32 -17.82 -29.27
N ILE A 612 -9.71 -17.30 -28.11
CA ILE A 612 -10.28 -18.08 -26.99
C ILE A 612 -11.56 -17.36 -26.59
N ASP A 613 -12.66 -18.10 -26.45
CA ASP A 613 -14.00 -17.57 -26.15
C ASP A 613 -14.47 -16.48 -27.13
N GLY A 614 -14.06 -16.58 -28.39
CA GLY A 614 -14.36 -15.59 -29.43
C GLY A 614 -13.56 -14.28 -29.34
N LEU A 615 -12.66 -14.16 -28.37
CA LEU A 615 -11.85 -12.96 -28.13
C LEU A 615 -10.44 -13.14 -28.71
N THR A 616 -9.90 -12.09 -29.34
CA THR A 616 -8.49 -12.05 -29.73
C THR A 616 -7.59 -11.91 -28.51
N GLY A 617 -6.29 -12.22 -28.65
CA GLY A 617 -5.31 -11.99 -27.59
C GLY A 617 -5.28 -10.52 -27.12
N ASP A 618 -5.39 -9.58 -28.05
CA ASP A 618 -5.38 -8.15 -27.73
C ASP A 618 -6.64 -7.72 -26.97
N GLN A 619 -7.79 -8.27 -27.32
CA GLN A 619 -9.03 -8.04 -26.57
C GLN A 619 -8.93 -8.61 -25.15
N ARG A 620 -8.44 -9.86 -25.00
CA ARG A 620 -8.23 -10.47 -23.68
C ARG A 620 -7.26 -9.67 -22.82
N PHE A 621 -6.20 -9.10 -23.39
CA PHE A 621 -5.28 -8.23 -22.67
C PHE A 621 -6.00 -7.03 -22.04
N TYR A 622 -6.71 -6.23 -22.84
CA TYR A 622 -7.37 -5.02 -22.34
C TYR A 622 -8.56 -5.34 -21.42
N MET A 623 -9.29 -6.42 -21.69
CA MET A 623 -10.36 -6.90 -20.82
C MET A 623 -9.81 -7.41 -19.47
N GLY A 624 -8.63 -8.05 -19.48
CA GLY A 624 -7.90 -8.46 -18.28
C GLY A 624 -7.51 -7.27 -17.40
N PHE A 625 -7.04 -6.18 -18.01
CA PHE A 625 -6.77 -4.93 -17.29
C PHE A 625 -8.06 -4.32 -16.70
N ALA A 626 -9.14 -4.26 -17.47
CA ALA A 626 -10.39 -3.65 -16.99
C ALA A 626 -11.05 -4.42 -15.83
N GLN A 627 -10.96 -5.76 -15.82
CA GLN A 627 -11.62 -6.56 -14.77
C GLN A 627 -10.92 -6.47 -13.40
N VAL A 628 -9.61 -6.20 -13.35
CA VAL A 628 -8.92 -6.01 -12.05
C VAL A 628 -9.43 -4.77 -11.31
N TRP A 629 -9.94 -3.77 -12.05
CA TRP A 629 -10.46 -2.53 -11.50
C TRP A 629 -11.93 -2.56 -11.12
N ARG A 630 -12.61 -3.70 -11.27
CA ARG A 630 -14.00 -3.89 -10.85
C ARG A 630 -14.18 -3.46 -9.40
N LEU A 631 -14.99 -2.43 -9.19
CA LEU A 631 -15.20 -1.81 -7.90
C LEU A 631 -16.59 -1.17 -7.84
N LYS A 632 -17.25 -1.32 -6.69
CA LYS A 632 -18.45 -0.60 -6.28
C LYS A 632 -18.20 -0.04 -4.88
N MET A 633 -18.53 1.23 -4.66
CA MET A 633 -18.25 1.92 -3.40
C MET A 633 -19.52 2.54 -2.85
N ARG A 634 -19.60 2.63 -1.52
CA ARG A 634 -20.58 3.45 -0.84
C ARG A 634 -20.19 4.92 -1.00
N GLU A 635 -21.18 5.80 -1.08
CA GLU A 635 -20.97 7.21 -1.36
C GLU A 635 -20.00 7.88 -0.36
N ALA A 636 -20.18 7.65 0.95
CA ALA A 636 -19.30 8.20 1.98
C ALA A 636 -17.83 7.78 1.78
N ALA A 637 -17.59 6.50 1.49
CA ALA A 637 -16.25 5.99 1.21
C ALA A 637 -15.66 6.54 -0.10
N GLN A 638 -16.50 6.82 -1.09
CA GLN A 638 -16.05 7.43 -2.36
C GLN A 638 -15.72 8.92 -2.19
N ILE A 639 -16.45 9.66 -1.35
CA ILE A 639 -16.07 11.02 -0.94
C ILE A 639 -14.74 11.00 -0.20
N GLN A 640 -14.57 10.07 0.76
CA GLN A 640 -13.31 9.89 1.46
C GLN A 640 -12.16 9.64 0.48
N GLN A 641 -12.32 8.69 -0.45
CA GLN A 641 -11.31 8.39 -1.46
C GLN A 641 -10.89 9.64 -2.24
N ILE A 642 -11.84 10.39 -2.80
CA ILE A 642 -11.55 11.58 -3.62
C ILE A 642 -10.77 12.65 -2.85
N LYS A 643 -10.96 12.73 -1.52
CA LYS A 643 -10.29 13.73 -0.68
C LYS A 643 -8.90 13.28 -0.20
N THR A 644 -8.64 11.98 -0.10
CA THR A 644 -7.46 11.48 0.62
C THR A 644 -6.53 10.59 -0.18
N ASP A 645 -7.07 9.86 -1.15
CA ASP A 645 -6.37 8.77 -1.84
C ASP A 645 -5.68 9.31 -3.11
N PRO A 646 -4.37 9.05 -3.32
CA PRO A 646 -3.71 9.36 -4.59
C PRO A 646 -4.20 8.47 -5.74
N HIS A 647 -4.96 7.40 -5.49
CA HIS A 647 -5.52 6.60 -6.58
C HIS A 647 -6.85 7.16 -7.07
N SER A 648 -6.99 7.23 -8.39
CA SER A 648 -8.30 7.44 -9.03
C SER A 648 -9.27 6.29 -8.71
N PRO A 649 -10.59 6.55 -8.65
CA PRO A 649 -11.60 5.49 -8.55
C PRO A 649 -11.48 4.43 -9.66
N GLY A 650 -11.82 3.19 -9.35
CA GLY A 650 -11.60 2.03 -10.24
C GLY A 650 -12.13 2.20 -11.66
N GLN A 651 -13.29 2.83 -11.86
CA GLN A 651 -13.82 3.07 -13.20
C GLN A 651 -12.93 3.99 -14.06
N PHE A 652 -12.22 4.93 -13.43
CA PHE A 652 -11.32 5.85 -14.13
C PHE A 652 -9.92 5.27 -14.29
N ARG A 653 -9.49 4.37 -13.40
CA ARG A 653 -8.28 3.55 -13.61
C ARG A 653 -8.46 2.55 -14.75
N ALA A 654 -9.65 1.99 -14.92
CA ALA A 654 -9.98 1.15 -16.06
C ALA A 654 -10.08 1.93 -17.37
N ASN A 655 -10.82 3.04 -17.39
CA ASN A 655 -11.13 3.76 -18.63
C ASN A 655 -10.07 4.80 -19.01
N GLY A 656 -9.56 5.59 -18.06
CA GLY A 656 -8.63 6.69 -18.29
C GLY A 656 -7.40 6.30 -19.13
N PRO A 657 -6.63 5.28 -18.73
CA PRO A 657 -5.50 4.77 -19.50
C PRO A 657 -5.89 4.35 -20.93
N MET A 658 -7.02 3.66 -21.11
CA MET A 658 -7.42 3.09 -22.41
C MET A 658 -7.61 4.15 -23.49
N ARG A 659 -8.10 5.33 -23.10
CA ARG A 659 -8.26 6.48 -24.01
C ARG A 659 -6.92 6.92 -24.61
N ASN A 660 -5.80 6.61 -23.97
CA ASN A 660 -4.46 6.96 -24.38
C ASN A 660 -3.69 5.80 -25.07
N GLN A 661 -4.25 4.59 -25.17
CA GLN A 661 -3.58 3.40 -25.70
C GLN A 661 -3.91 3.13 -27.18
N PRO A 662 -3.00 3.34 -28.16
CA PRO A 662 -3.29 3.05 -29.57
C PRO A 662 -3.77 1.60 -29.82
N GLY A 663 -3.18 0.61 -29.14
CA GLY A 663 -3.59 -0.79 -29.28
C GLY A 663 -5.04 -1.07 -28.83
N PHE A 664 -5.61 -0.25 -27.93
CA PHE A 664 -7.02 -0.35 -27.56
C PHE A 664 -7.93 0.10 -28.71
N TYR A 665 -7.53 1.16 -29.43
CA TYR A 665 -8.26 1.62 -30.62
C TYR A 665 -8.26 0.54 -31.70
N ASP A 666 -7.13 -0.14 -31.92
CA ASP A 666 -7.01 -1.21 -32.90
C ASP A 666 -7.80 -2.47 -32.49
N ALA A 667 -7.74 -2.85 -31.21
CA ALA A 667 -8.40 -4.06 -30.69
C ALA A 667 -9.93 -3.99 -30.72
N PHE A 668 -10.50 -2.78 -30.59
CA PHE A 668 -11.96 -2.58 -30.49
C PHE A 668 -12.52 -1.63 -31.56
N GLY A 669 -11.72 -1.11 -32.48
CA GLY A 669 -12.18 -0.24 -33.56
C GLY A 669 -12.74 1.10 -33.08
N VAL A 670 -12.11 1.72 -32.07
CA VAL A 670 -12.53 3.03 -31.53
C VAL A 670 -12.27 4.14 -32.55
N LYS A 671 -13.26 5.00 -32.79
CA LYS A 671 -13.23 6.04 -33.83
C LYS A 671 -13.79 7.39 -33.35
N PRO A 672 -13.58 8.50 -34.09
CA PRO A 672 -14.20 9.78 -33.75
C PRO A 672 -15.72 9.64 -33.55
N GLY A 673 -16.22 10.21 -32.45
CA GLY A 673 -17.63 10.13 -32.05
C GLY A 673 -17.93 9.10 -30.96
N ASP A 674 -17.05 8.11 -30.73
CA ASP A 674 -17.14 7.21 -29.57
C ASP A 674 -16.73 7.94 -28.28
N LYS A 675 -17.34 7.60 -27.13
CA LYS A 675 -17.09 8.36 -25.88
C LYS A 675 -15.66 8.20 -25.35
N MET A 676 -15.01 7.06 -25.62
CA MET A 676 -13.61 6.81 -25.21
C MET A 676 -12.58 7.38 -26.19
N TYR A 677 -13.02 8.02 -27.27
CA TYR A 677 -12.11 8.58 -28.27
C TYR A 677 -11.38 9.83 -27.75
N LEU A 678 -10.06 9.84 -27.94
CA LEU A 678 -9.21 11.03 -27.96
C LEU A 678 -8.53 11.11 -29.32
N ALA A 679 -8.40 12.33 -29.86
CA ALA A 679 -7.60 12.53 -31.07
C ALA A 679 -6.14 12.17 -30.77
N PRO A 680 -5.37 11.67 -31.76
CA PRO A 680 -3.98 11.22 -31.51
C PRO A 680 -3.10 12.24 -30.78
N LYS A 681 -3.27 13.53 -31.06
CA LYS A 681 -2.52 14.63 -30.41
C LYS A 681 -2.89 14.87 -28.94
N ASP A 682 -4.07 14.42 -28.52
CA ASP A 682 -4.60 14.62 -27.16
C ASP A 682 -4.34 13.38 -26.27
N ARG A 683 -3.75 12.32 -26.84
CA ARG A 683 -3.36 11.10 -26.12
C ARG A 683 -2.02 11.30 -25.43
N VAL A 684 -1.96 10.95 -24.15
CA VAL A 684 -0.75 11.03 -23.33
C VAL A 684 0.02 9.72 -23.44
N ILE A 685 1.15 9.75 -24.14
CA ILE A 685 2.10 8.63 -24.24
C ILE A 685 3.43 9.09 -23.61
N MET A 686 3.91 8.35 -22.60
CA MET A 686 5.06 8.72 -21.77
C MET A 686 6.22 7.72 -21.91
N TRP A 687 6.05 6.49 -21.41
CA TRP A 687 7.14 5.51 -21.24
C TRP A 687 7.19 4.38 -22.28
#